data_AF-A0A6N6P534-F1
#
_entry.id   AF-A0A6N6P534-F1
#
_cell.length_a   1.000
_cell.length_b   1.000
_cell.length_c   1.000
_cell.angle_alpha   90.00
_cell.angle_beta   90.00
_cell.angle_gamma   90.00
#
_symmetry.space_group_name_H-M   'P 1'
#
loop_
_entity.id
_entity.type
_entity.pdbx_description
1 polymer ?
#
loop_
_entity_poly.entity_id
_entity_poly.type
_entity_poly.pdbx_seq_one_letter_code
_entity_poly.pdbx_strand_id
1 'polypeptide(L)'
;MQLKPIKLILLTLGGSLAAVPAQTGSLPLAPVASGVPNGVQAMDATRVRLLPGSPFYERQELHRKGYLASFNCDKLLFHYRTLAGLPQPAGVSGGYNGWDSGFIRGHMAGHYLSAASRMAAATGDASFKQKADYMVAELAKCQTALNQGGYLAAFPSGAFDILEGKPGNGGGVVVPYYTVHKIMAGLLDAHHYLGNPQALPVAVKMADYFAKRLAALSGEQLERIFRTDGGRNPQNEFGAMSEVLAELYAVTGDRRHLDAAQLFNRSWFVGPLAKGEDRLAGLHGNTHIAQAIGLAHCANLSGDADEMQASENFWKILTREHSFVIGGNSFREWFDKPGVETGPCIDGNKTLPATTAESCNTHNMLKLTTRLFERKPDAAYADYFERALYNHLLATVAPDNGAVTYFMPLSGNFRTYLTGTFCCVGSGIENTPRYNEGIYFQQGDSLWVNLYIPSELDWREAGLVVRQEGDITRGEPLRFAVIKAGKHPSNLNFRIPRWISKPVVVTLNGKVMERGGKPSTYVTLKRKWQAGDVITLTLPAALRLEQAKDAPSKVSVFFGPVLLAGELGRENMPNDLADKPAYLNMPPVAVPQIKSASENPADWLEPLTGASLVFKAHGVGPADGIIFRPLYDLHHQRYSVYWNRSTGNP
;
A
#
# COMPACT_ATOMS: atom_id res chain seq x y z
N MET A 1 -75.56 -16.11 34.91
CA MET A 1 -75.17 -14.89 34.16
C MET A 1 -74.43 -15.36 32.91
N GLN A 2 -75.15 -15.42 31.78
CA GLN A 2 -74.75 -16.16 30.58
C GLN A 2 -73.75 -15.38 29.72
N LEU A 3 -72.62 -16.01 29.40
CA LEU A 3 -71.69 -15.56 28.35
C LEU A 3 -72.17 -16.11 26.99
N LYS A 4 -72.34 -15.24 26.01
CA LYS A 4 -72.55 -15.59 24.59
C LYS A 4 -71.25 -15.35 23.79
N PRO A 5 -70.98 -16.15 22.74
CA PRO A 5 -69.74 -16.06 21.96
C PRO A 5 -69.88 -15.05 20.81
N ILE A 6 -68.80 -14.36 20.45
CA ILE A 6 -68.73 -13.52 19.25
C ILE A 6 -67.78 -14.14 18.23
N LYS A 7 -68.31 -14.22 17.01
CA LYS A 7 -67.76 -14.81 15.80
C LYS A 7 -66.50 -14.11 15.30
N LEU A 8 -65.64 -14.96 14.74
CA LEU A 8 -64.50 -14.68 13.87
C LEU A 8 -64.93 -13.90 12.61
N ILE A 9 -64.26 -12.79 12.31
CA ILE A 9 -64.25 -12.17 10.97
C ILE A 9 -62.77 -12.09 10.54
N LEU A 10 -62.44 -12.86 9.50
CA LEU A 10 -61.21 -12.73 8.73
C LEU A 10 -61.28 -11.42 7.92
N LEU A 11 -60.27 -10.57 8.08
CA LEU A 11 -59.94 -9.54 7.10
C LEU A 11 -58.50 -9.78 6.63
N THR A 12 -58.38 -10.25 5.41
CA THR A 12 -57.14 -10.36 4.65
C THR A 12 -56.73 -8.97 4.14
N LEU A 13 -55.57 -8.48 4.55
CA LEU A 13 -54.86 -7.39 3.88
C LEU A 13 -53.41 -7.82 3.70
N GLY A 14 -53.05 -8.06 2.44
CA GLY A 14 -51.70 -8.39 2.01
C GLY A 14 -50.76 -7.22 2.22
N GLY A 15 -49.69 -7.47 2.97
CA GLY A 15 -48.54 -6.57 3.12
C GLY A 15 -47.28 -7.32 2.72
N SER A 16 -46.66 -6.88 1.65
CA SER A 16 -45.37 -7.36 1.14
C SER A 16 -44.28 -7.12 2.20
N LEU A 17 -43.77 -8.19 2.79
CA LEU A 17 -42.62 -8.15 3.68
C LEU A 17 -41.35 -7.93 2.84
N ALA A 18 -40.91 -6.68 2.74
CA ALA A 18 -39.53 -6.36 2.37
C ALA A 18 -38.63 -6.78 3.53
N ALA A 19 -37.77 -7.77 3.29
CA ALA A 19 -36.78 -8.23 4.25
C ALA A 19 -35.75 -7.14 4.52
N VAL A 20 -35.72 -6.61 5.74
CA VAL A 20 -34.60 -5.83 6.26
C VAL A 20 -33.51 -6.81 6.67
N PRO A 21 -32.27 -6.71 6.15
CA PRO A 21 -31.20 -7.58 6.61
C PRO A 21 -30.83 -7.20 8.05
N ALA A 22 -30.89 -8.18 8.94
CA ALA A 22 -30.41 -8.04 10.31
C ALA A 22 -28.90 -7.74 10.29
N GLN A 23 -28.52 -6.52 10.68
CA GLN A 23 -27.14 -6.18 10.99
C GLN A 23 -26.75 -6.91 12.28
N THR A 24 -25.94 -7.96 12.16
CA THR A 24 -25.17 -8.47 13.29
C THR A 24 -24.14 -7.42 13.67
N GLY A 25 -24.46 -6.60 14.67
CA GLY A 25 -23.55 -5.59 15.19
C GLY A 25 -22.36 -6.26 15.87
N SER A 26 -21.20 -6.24 15.21
CA SER A 26 -19.93 -6.22 15.93
C SER A 26 -19.85 -4.87 16.64
N LEU A 27 -19.62 -4.89 17.96
CA LEU A 27 -19.25 -3.68 18.68
C LEU A 27 -17.98 -3.11 18.01
N PRO A 28 -17.94 -1.82 17.63
CA PRO A 28 -16.70 -1.25 17.13
C PRO A 28 -15.66 -1.35 18.24
N LEU A 29 -14.48 -1.89 17.92
CA LEU A 29 -13.29 -1.62 18.72
C LEU A 29 -13.18 -0.11 18.88
N ALA A 30 -12.98 0.36 20.12
CA ALA A 30 -12.84 1.78 20.39
C ALA A 30 -11.70 2.35 19.52
N PRO A 31 -11.86 3.53 18.90
CA PRO A 31 -10.77 4.13 18.15
C PRO A 31 -9.58 4.31 19.09
N VAL A 32 -8.45 3.68 18.75
CA VAL A 32 -7.18 3.92 19.43
C VAL A 32 -6.86 5.40 19.26
N ALA A 33 -6.94 6.18 20.34
CA ALA A 33 -6.58 7.60 20.32
C ALA A 33 -5.19 7.77 19.69
N SER A 34 -4.98 8.81 18.87
CA SER A 34 -3.65 9.07 18.33
C SER A 34 -2.68 9.23 19.50
N GLY A 35 -1.66 8.37 19.57
CA GLY A 35 -0.62 8.46 20.61
C GLY A 35 0.21 9.75 20.52
N VAL A 36 0.02 10.53 19.45
CA VAL A 36 0.73 11.77 19.17
C VAL A 36 -0.13 12.99 19.55
N PRO A 37 0.33 13.87 20.46
CA PRO A 37 -0.30 15.15 20.71
C PRO A 37 -0.48 15.96 19.42
N ASN A 38 -1.70 16.41 19.13
CA ASN A 38 -2.08 17.12 17.89
C ASN A 38 -1.97 16.29 16.58
N GLY A 39 -1.74 14.97 16.65
CA GLY A 39 -1.76 14.09 15.49
C GLY A 39 -3.16 13.72 14.99
N VAL A 40 -3.28 13.39 13.70
CA VAL A 40 -4.51 12.91 13.05
C VAL A 40 -4.52 11.39 12.94
N GLN A 41 -5.67 10.80 12.63
CA GLN A 41 -5.84 9.36 12.43
C GLN A 41 -6.25 9.08 11.00
N ALA A 42 -5.68 8.05 10.38
CA ALA A 42 -6.22 7.55 9.12
C ALA A 42 -7.67 7.09 9.33
N MET A 43 -8.55 7.41 8.36
CA MET A 43 -9.91 6.90 8.40
C MET A 43 -9.89 5.39 8.20
N ASP A 44 -10.57 4.67 9.10
CA ASP A 44 -10.61 3.22 9.04
C ASP A 44 -11.25 2.70 7.74
N ALA A 45 -10.69 1.65 7.16
CA ALA A 45 -11.16 1.08 5.89
C ALA A 45 -12.64 0.64 5.93
N THR A 46 -13.20 0.29 7.09
CA THR A 46 -14.62 -0.04 7.24
C THR A 46 -15.56 1.15 7.04
N ARG A 47 -15.02 2.38 7.07
CA ARG A 47 -15.75 3.65 6.97
C ARG A 47 -15.70 4.24 5.56
N VAL A 48 -14.87 3.71 4.67
CA VAL A 48 -14.62 4.27 3.33
C VAL A 48 -14.85 3.19 2.27
N ARG A 49 -15.89 3.38 1.45
CA ARG A 49 -16.21 2.48 0.33
C ARG A 49 -15.81 3.14 -0.97
N LEU A 50 -15.03 2.45 -1.80
CA LEU A 50 -14.77 2.92 -3.16
C LEU A 50 -16.06 2.84 -3.99
N LEU A 51 -16.23 3.81 -4.89
CA LEU A 51 -17.34 3.84 -5.84
C LEU A 51 -16.85 3.46 -7.25
N PRO A 52 -17.74 2.91 -8.10
CA PRO A 52 -17.44 2.68 -9.51
C PRO A 52 -16.98 3.94 -10.24
N GLY A 53 -16.27 3.74 -11.37
CA GLY A 53 -15.81 4.84 -12.21
C GLY A 53 -14.38 5.30 -11.95
N SER A 54 -13.57 4.47 -11.27
CA SER A 54 -12.12 4.69 -11.15
C SER A 54 -11.34 3.39 -11.39
N PRO A 55 -10.09 3.48 -11.89
CA PRO A 55 -9.24 2.30 -12.05
C PRO A 55 -8.95 1.60 -10.71
N PHE A 56 -8.98 2.34 -9.59
CA PHE A 56 -8.85 1.74 -8.25
C PHE A 56 -10.00 0.78 -7.92
N TYR A 57 -11.24 1.20 -8.18
CA TYR A 57 -12.40 0.34 -7.98
C TYR A 57 -12.33 -0.89 -8.90
N GLU A 58 -11.95 -0.71 -10.16
CA GLU A 58 -11.82 -1.82 -11.12
C GLU A 58 -10.77 -2.85 -10.67
N ARG A 59 -9.58 -2.40 -10.24
CA ARG A 59 -8.53 -3.31 -9.75
C ARG A 59 -8.89 -3.96 -8.41
N GLN A 60 -9.62 -3.26 -7.53
CA GLN A 60 -10.17 -3.86 -6.31
C GLN A 60 -11.18 -4.97 -6.64
N GLU A 61 -12.13 -4.72 -7.55
CA GLU A 61 -13.12 -5.72 -7.98
C GLU A 61 -12.46 -6.91 -8.71
N LEU A 62 -11.42 -6.66 -9.51
CA LEU A 62 -10.67 -7.70 -10.21
C LEU A 62 -9.99 -8.67 -9.23
N HIS A 63 -9.34 -8.15 -8.18
CA HIS A 63 -8.80 -9.00 -7.12
C HIS A 63 -9.92 -9.67 -6.32
N ARG A 64 -10.97 -8.93 -5.96
CA ARG A 64 -12.09 -9.44 -5.15
C ARG A 64 -12.79 -10.61 -5.81
N LYS A 65 -12.99 -10.58 -7.13
CA LYS A 65 -13.70 -11.63 -7.88
C LYS A 65 -12.77 -12.66 -8.53
N GLY A 66 -11.49 -12.33 -8.70
CA GLY A 66 -10.52 -13.12 -9.45
C GLY A 66 -9.31 -13.47 -8.59
N TYR A 67 -8.21 -12.73 -8.79
CA TYR A 67 -6.87 -13.12 -8.33
C TYR A 67 -6.80 -13.41 -6.82
N LEU A 68 -7.19 -12.47 -5.96
CA LEU A 68 -7.19 -12.68 -4.51
C LEU A 68 -8.24 -13.72 -4.07
N ALA A 69 -9.43 -13.73 -4.68
CA ALA A 69 -10.45 -14.75 -4.41
C ALA A 69 -10.01 -16.17 -4.76
N SER A 70 -9.09 -16.34 -5.72
CA SER A 70 -8.64 -17.66 -6.21
C SER A 70 -7.69 -18.39 -5.26
N PHE A 71 -7.12 -17.70 -4.26
CA PHE A 71 -6.20 -18.33 -3.31
C PHE A 71 -6.91 -19.40 -2.47
N ASN A 72 -6.25 -20.54 -2.36
CA ASN A 72 -6.66 -21.71 -1.59
C ASN A 72 -6.01 -21.66 -0.21
N CYS A 73 -6.83 -21.47 0.83
CA CYS A 73 -6.37 -21.36 2.21
C CYS A 73 -5.61 -22.61 2.69
N ASP A 74 -5.96 -23.81 2.22
CA ASP A 74 -5.28 -25.03 2.65
C ASP A 74 -3.87 -25.16 2.10
N LYS A 75 -3.64 -24.69 0.86
CA LYS A 75 -2.27 -24.61 0.32
C LYS A 75 -1.42 -23.60 1.09
N LEU A 76 -2.00 -22.48 1.51
CA LEU A 76 -1.32 -21.49 2.36
C LEU A 76 -0.97 -22.05 3.76
N LEU A 77 -1.85 -22.89 4.31
CA LEU A 77 -1.69 -23.51 5.62
C LEU A 77 -0.85 -24.81 5.59
N PHE A 78 -0.48 -25.30 4.41
CA PHE A 78 0.16 -26.61 4.23
C PHE A 78 1.39 -26.79 5.13
N HIS A 79 2.34 -25.86 5.08
CA HIS A 79 3.59 -25.96 5.83
C HIS A 79 3.40 -25.77 7.35
N TYR A 80 2.39 -25.00 7.78
CA TYR A 80 2.02 -24.85 9.19
C TYR A 80 1.50 -26.18 9.77
N ARG A 81 0.59 -26.84 9.06
CA ARG A 81 0.05 -28.15 9.47
C ARG A 81 1.13 -29.23 9.47
N THR A 82 1.98 -29.25 8.44
CA THR A 82 3.11 -30.19 8.35
C THR A 82 4.04 -30.06 9.55
N LEU A 83 4.43 -28.83 9.92
CA LEU A 83 5.27 -28.62 11.10
C LEU A 83 4.56 -29.04 12.41
N ALA A 84 3.26 -28.75 12.52
CA ALA A 84 2.45 -29.06 13.68
C ALA A 84 2.04 -30.54 13.79
N GLY A 85 2.43 -31.39 12.83
CA GLY A 85 2.02 -32.80 12.78
C GLY A 85 0.52 -33.01 12.54
N LEU A 86 -0.17 -32.01 11.97
CA LEU A 86 -1.60 -32.07 11.68
C LEU A 86 -1.87 -32.63 10.28
N PRO A 87 -2.97 -33.38 10.08
CA PRO A 87 -3.33 -33.93 8.78
C PRO A 87 -3.67 -32.82 7.77
N GLN A 88 -3.35 -33.07 6.50
CA GLN A 88 -3.77 -32.20 5.40
C GLN A 88 -5.19 -32.55 4.93
N PRO A 89 -5.98 -31.58 4.48
CA PRO A 89 -7.25 -31.85 3.80
C PRO A 89 -7.04 -32.69 2.53
N ALA A 90 -8.07 -33.45 2.15
CA ALA A 90 -8.03 -34.28 0.95
C ALA A 90 -7.70 -33.45 -0.32
N GLY A 91 -6.78 -33.95 -1.14
CA GLY A 91 -6.36 -33.29 -2.39
C GLY A 91 -5.28 -32.22 -2.22
N VAL A 92 -4.82 -31.91 -0.99
CA VAL A 92 -3.75 -30.96 -0.74
C VAL A 92 -2.42 -31.70 -0.54
N SER A 93 -1.61 -31.78 -1.59
CA SER A 93 -0.31 -32.47 -1.58
C SER A 93 0.91 -31.55 -1.43
N GLY A 94 0.70 -30.23 -1.43
CA GLY A 94 1.79 -29.25 -1.33
C GLY A 94 1.28 -27.82 -1.15
N GLY A 95 2.19 -26.96 -0.67
CA GLY A 95 1.99 -25.51 -0.62
C GLY A 95 2.06 -24.86 -2.01
N TYR A 96 2.01 -23.53 -2.05
CA TYR A 96 2.21 -22.80 -3.30
C TYR A 96 3.66 -22.84 -3.77
N ASN A 97 3.84 -22.80 -5.10
CA ASN A 97 5.14 -22.66 -5.74
C ASN A 97 5.76 -21.29 -5.44
N GLY A 98 7.08 -21.17 -5.57
CA GLY A 98 7.83 -19.95 -5.29
C GLY A 98 8.42 -19.97 -3.88
N TRP A 99 8.62 -18.80 -3.31
CA TRP A 99 9.33 -18.61 -2.05
C TRP A 99 8.50 -18.98 -0.81
N ASP A 100 7.17 -19.10 -0.92
CA ASP A 100 6.29 -19.57 0.16
C ASP A 100 6.53 -21.03 0.57
N SER A 101 7.20 -21.81 -0.29
CA SER A 101 7.71 -23.15 0.03
C SER A 101 9.24 -23.19 0.18
N GLY A 102 9.91 -22.05 0.05
CA GLY A 102 11.38 -21.91 0.02
C GLY A 102 11.95 -21.24 1.27
N PHE A 103 12.84 -20.26 1.08
CA PHE A 103 13.63 -19.64 2.15
C PHE A 103 12.85 -18.62 3.02
N ILE A 104 11.63 -18.26 2.64
CA ILE A 104 10.66 -17.47 3.43
C ILE A 104 9.33 -18.23 3.60
N ARG A 105 9.44 -19.55 3.81
CA ARG A 105 8.31 -20.46 3.87
C ARG A 105 7.18 -19.95 4.77
N GLY A 106 5.95 -19.94 4.25
CA GLY A 106 4.72 -19.58 4.97
C GLY A 106 4.36 -18.09 4.97
N HIS A 107 5.20 -17.22 4.41
CA HIS A 107 4.93 -15.78 4.43
C HIS A 107 3.61 -15.40 3.75
N MET A 108 3.16 -16.14 2.74
CA MET A 108 1.92 -15.82 2.01
C MET A 108 0.68 -16.02 2.87
N ALA A 109 0.69 -16.93 3.85
CA ALA A 109 -0.46 -17.11 4.74
C ALA A 109 -0.76 -15.84 5.53
N GLY A 110 0.29 -15.13 5.98
CA GLY A 110 0.16 -13.85 6.67
C GLY A 110 -0.35 -12.73 5.75
N HIS A 111 0.30 -12.56 4.59
CA HIS A 111 -0.13 -11.58 3.58
C HIS A 111 -1.58 -11.78 3.15
N TYR A 112 -1.97 -13.03 2.88
CA TYR A 112 -3.33 -13.35 2.49
C TYR A 112 -4.32 -13.06 3.61
N LEU A 113 -4.00 -13.38 4.86
CA LEU A 113 -4.88 -13.10 5.99
C LEU A 113 -5.11 -11.58 6.15
N SER A 114 -4.07 -10.77 5.98
CA SER A 114 -4.19 -9.30 5.92
C SER A 114 -5.06 -8.85 4.73
N ALA A 115 -4.77 -9.33 3.52
CA ALA A 115 -5.50 -8.96 2.31
C ALA A 115 -6.99 -9.35 2.37
N ALA A 116 -7.31 -10.56 2.81
CA ALA A 116 -8.68 -11.04 2.95
C ALA A 116 -9.45 -10.25 4.02
N SER A 117 -8.84 -10.00 5.18
CA SER A 117 -9.46 -9.21 6.25
C SER A 117 -9.81 -7.80 5.80
N ARG A 118 -8.86 -7.14 5.12
CA ARG A 118 -9.07 -5.81 4.53
C ARG A 118 -10.06 -5.83 3.37
N MET A 119 -10.06 -6.86 2.52
CA MET A 119 -11.00 -6.96 1.39
C MET A 119 -12.44 -7.09 1.87
N ALA A 120 -12.69 -7.91 2.89
CA ALA A 120 -13.98 -8.01 3.54
C ALA A 120 -14.41 -6.65 4.13
N ALA A 121 -13.52 -5.94 4.82
CA ALA A 121 -13.81 -4.61 5.33
C ALA A 121 -14.09 -3.58 4.24
N ALA A 122 -13.28 -3.53 3.19
CA ALA A 122 -13.35 -2.54 2.10
C ALA A 122 -14.54 -2.75 1.16
N THR A 123 -15.00 -4.00 0.98
CA THR A 123 -16.07 -4.33 0.00
C THR A 123 -17.35 -4.92 0.60
N GLY A 124 -17.30 -5.43 1.83
CA GLY A 124 -18.45 -6.06 2.49
C GLY A 124 -18.66 -7.52 2.06
N ASP A 125 -17.73 -8.07 1.28
CA ASP A 125 -17.80 -9.44 0.78
C ASP A 125 -17.50 -10.45 1.90
N ALA A 126 -18.56 -11.11 2.36
CA ALA A 126 -18.52 -12.06 3.47
C ALA A 126 -17.66 -13.30 3.18
N SER A 127 -17.39 -13.64 1.92
CA SER A 127 -16.57 -14.81 1.58
C SER A 127 -15.14 -14.66 2.08
N PHE A 128 -14.58 -13.44 2.04
CA PHE A 128 -13.25 -13.17 2.58
C PHE A 128 -13.21 -13.25 4.09
N LYS A 129 -14.28 -12.84 4.79
CA LYS A 129 -14.40 -13.04 6.23
C LYS A 129 -14.37 -14.52 6.59
N GLN A 130 -15.12 -15.36 5.87
CA GLN A 130 -15.16 -16.80 6.09
C GLN A 130 -13.77 -17.43 5.90
N LYS A 131 -13.05 -17.04 4.85
CA LYS A 131 -11.68 -17.52 4.60
C LYS A 131 -10.69 -17.07 5.67
N ALA A 132 -10.75 -15.82 6.10
CA ALA A 132 -9.91 -15.30 7.18
C ALA A 132 -10.20 -16.01 8.51
N ASP A 133 -11.48 -16.16 8.88
CA ASP A 133 -11.88 -16.88 10.09
C ASP A 133 -11.39 -18.35 10.08
N TYR A 134 -11.51 -19.02 8.93
CA TYR A 134 -10.97 -20.36 8.74
C TYR A 134 -9.46 -20.41 8.95
N MET A 135 -8.71 -19.49 8.34
CA MET A 135 -7.26 -19.44 8.50
C MET A 135 -6.83 -19.18 9.93
N VAL A 136 -7.50 -18.26 10.64
CA VAL A 136 -7.21 -18.02 12.07
C VAL A 136 -7.45 -19.28 12.90
N ALA A 137 -8.57 -19.97 12.68
CA ALA A 137 -8.89 -21.20 13.41
C ALA A 137 -7.84 -22.31 13.18
N GLU A 138 -7.39 -22.48 11.93
CA GLU A 138 -6.38 -23.49 11.59
C GLU A 138 -4.98 -23.12 12.10
N LEU A 139 -4.60 -21.85 12.05
CA LEU A 139 -3.37 -21.35 12.68
C LEU A 139 -3.39 -21.54 14.20
N ALA A 140 -4.53 -21.31 14.86
CA ALA A 140 -4.70 -21.55 16.29
C ALA A 140 -4.54 -23.04 16.65
N LYS A 141 -5.08 -23.94 15.83
CA LYS A 141 -4.87 -25.39 15.97
C LYS A 141 -3.38 -25.74 15.81
N CYS A 142 -2.70 -25.18 14.81
CA CYS A 142 -1.26 -25.39 14.62
C CYS A 142 -0.45 -24.90 15.84
N GLN A 143 -0.71 -23.68 16.33
CA GLN A 143 -0.04 -23.13 17.52
C GLN A 143 -0.26 -24.01 18.76
N THR A 144 -1.47 -24.54 18.91
CA THR A 144 -1.82 -25.45 20.03
C THR A 144 -1.09 -26.79 19.89
N ALA A 145 -1.11 -27.41 18.71
CA ALA A 145 -0.49 -28.70 18.45
C ALA A 145 1.05 -28.65 18.56
N LEU A 146 1.66 -27.54 18.13
CA LEU A 146 3.10 -27.30 18.35
C LEU A 146 3.47 -27.30 19.83
N ASN A 147 2.56 -26.82 20.70
CA ASN A 147 2.71 -26.80 22.16
C ASN A 147 4.05 -26.22 22.64
N GLN A 148 4.53 -25.16 21.95
CA GLN A 148 5.85 -24.53 22.18
C GLN A 148 5.71 -23.12 22.77
N GLY A 149 4.85 -22.97 23.79
CA GLY A 149 4.76 -21.72 24.57
C GLY A 149 4.34 -20.49 23.75
N GLY A 150 3.54 -20.67 22.69
CA GLY A 150 3.04 -19.59 21.83
C GLY A 150 3.71 -19.49 20.45
N TYR A 151 4.73 -20.31 20.18
CA TYR A 151 5.36 -20.37 18.87
C TYR A 151 4.38 -20.72 17.75
N LEU A 152 4.44 -19.97 16.64
CA LEU A 152 3.71 -20.25 15.42
C LEU A 152 4.52 -19.78 14.21
N ALA A 153 4.88 -20.71 13.33
CA ALA A 153 5.51 -20.46 12.04
C ALA A 153 5.32 -21.70 11.14
N ALA A 154 5.68 -21.58 9.86
CA ALA A 154 5.70 -22.68 8.90
C ALA A 154 7.02 -23.46 8.87
N PHE A 155 7.92 -23.19 9.82
CA PHE A 155 9.26 -23.76 9.90
C PHE A 155 9.67 -23.95 11.37
N PRO A 156 10.68 -24.78 11.67
CA PRO A 156 11.09 -25.04 13.05
C PRO A 156 11.70 -23.80 13.74
N SER A 157 11.55 -23.72 15.07
CA SER A 157 12.17 -22.67 15.90
C SER A 157 13.70 -22.62 15.79
N GLY A 158 14.31 -23.70 15.32
CA GLY A 158 15.74 -23.81 15.01
C GLY A 158 16.28 -22.73 14.07
N ALA A 159 15.43 -22.09 13.26
CA ALA A 159 15.84 -20.95 12.44
C ALA A 159 16.30 -19.76 13.31
N PHE A 160 15.66 -19.55 14.47
CA PHE A 160 16.05 -18.52 15.42
C PHE A 160 17.26 -18.94 16.26
N ASP A 161 17.40 -20.23 16.57
CA ASP A 161 18.57 -20.76 17.27
C ASP A 161 19.85 -20.49 16.46
N ILE A 162 19.80 -20.70 15.14
CA ILE A 162 20.92 -20.40 14.22
C ILE A 162 21.30 -18.91 14.27
N LEU A 163 20.32 -18.00 14.20
CA LEU A 163 20.59 -16.55 14.31
C LEU A 163 21.24 -16.20 15.65
N GLU A 164 20.80 -16.85 16.72
CA GLU A 164 21.35 -16.67 18.07
C GLU A 164 22.73 -17.30 18.28
N GLY A 165 23.29 -17.95 17.26
CA GLY A 165 24.60 -18.61 17.31
C GLY A 165 24.56 -19.99 17.98
N LYS A 166 23.38 -20.60 18.09
CA LYS A 166 23.18 -21.93 18.65
C LYS A 166 23.04 -22.97 17.53
N PRO A 167 23.40 -24.24 17.76
CA PRO A 167 23.05 -25.32 16.85
C PRO A 167 21.53 -25.39 16.66
N GLY A 168 21.08 -25.60 15.43
CA GLY A 168 19.66 -25.68 15.11
C GLY A 168 19.41 -26.13 13.68
N ASN A 169 18.16 -26.48 13.38
CA ASN A 169 17.70 -26.76 12.03
C ASN A 169 16.58 -25.77 11.68
N GLY A 170 16.87 -24.80 10.81
CA GLY A 170 15.90 -23.82 10.35
C GLY A 170 15.04 -24.27 9.17
N GLY A 171 15.19 -25.51 8.69
CA GLY A 171 14.41 -26.04 7.56
C GLY A 171 14.65 -25.29 6.25
N GLY A 172 15.82 -24.66 6.09
CA GLY A 172 16.19 -23.85 4.92
C GLY A 172 15.70 -22.40 4.92
N VAL A 173 15.10 -21.94 6.03
CA VAL A 173 14.63 -20.54 6.17
C VAL A 173 15.79 -19.61 6.50
N VAL A 174 15.83 -18.47 5.81
CA VAL A 174 16.91 -17.47 5.94
C VAL A 174 16.45 -16.23 6.71
N VAL A 175 15.22 -15.76 6.51
CA VAL A 175 14.71 -14.53 7.15
C VAL A 175 13.46 -14.82 8.00
N PRO A 176 13.62 -15.49 9.16
CA PRO A 176 12.50 -16.06 9.90
C PRO A 176 11.60 -15.00 10.55
N TYR A 177 12.16 -13.89 11.05
CA TYR A 177 11.37 -12.79 11.61
C TYR A 177 10.47 -12.11 10.58
N TYR A 178 10.90 -12.02 9.30
CA TYR A 178 10.05 -11.49 8.23
C TYR A 178 8.72 -12.26 8.11
N THR A 179 8.77 -13.59 8.19
CA THR A 179 7.58 -14.45 8.08
C THR A 179 6.69 -14.34 9.31
N VAL A 180 7.29 -14.35 10.51
CA VAL A 180 6.57 -14.13 11.77
C VAL A 180 5.81 -12.80 11.73
N HIS A 181 6.46 -11.73 11.28
CA HIS A 181 5.83 -10.43 11.09
C HIS A 181 4.56 -10.55 10.22
N LYS A 182 4.61 -11.22 9.06
CA LYS A 182 3.42 -11.32 8.19
C LYS A 182 2.27 -12.02 8.88
N ILE A 183 2.55 -13.09 9.64
CA ILE A 183 1.50 -13.82 10.36
C ILE A 183 0.89 -12.97 11.46
N MET A 184 1.72 -12.28 12.25
CA MET A 184 1.23 -11.38 13.28
C MET A 184 0.40 -10.24 12.68
N ALA A 185 0.84 -9.65 11.56
CA ALA A 185 0.11 -8.57 10.89
C ALA A 185 -1.26 -9.07 10.37
N GLY A 186 -1.30 -10.25 9.75
CA GLY A 186 -2.55 -10.87 9.33
C GLY A 186 -3.51 -11.15 10.49
N LEU A 187 -3.02 -11.66 11.62
CA LEU A 187 -3.83 -11.91 12.81
C LEU A 187 -4.40 -10.61 13.40
N LEU A 188 -3.59 -9.54 13.46
CA LEU A 188 -4.06 -8.24 13.91
C LEU A 188 -5.10 -7.64 12.96
N ASP A 189 -4.90 -7.76 11.65
CA ASP A 189 -5.88 -7.33 10.65
C ASP A 189 -7.20 -8.11 10.78
N ALA A 190 -7.14 -9.43 11.00
CA ALA A 190 -8.34 -10.25 11.22
C ALA A 190 -9.07 -9.88 12.51
N HIS A 191 -8.34 -9.54 13.58
CA HIS A 191 -8.94 -9.02 14.80
C HIS A 191 -9.62 -7.68 14.56
N HIS A 192 -8.89 -6.72 13.99
CA HIS A 192 -9.34 -5.33 13.83
C HIS A 192 -10.51 -5.21 12.84
N TYR A 193 -10.39 -5.78 11.65
CA TYR A 193 -11.37 -5.60 10.57
C TYR A 193 -12.57 -6.54 10.66
N LEU A 194 -12.39 -7.74 11.23
CA LEU A 194 -13.42 -8.78 11.23
C LEU A 194 -13.98 -9.08 12.62
N GLY A 195 -13.40 -8.49 13.67
CA GLY A 195 -13.73 -8.81 15.05
C GLY A 195 -13.45 -10.26 15.41
N ASN A 196 -12.46 -10.92 14.77
CA ASN A 196 -12.18 -12.32 15.02
C ASN A 196 -11.66 -12.50 16.48
N PRO A 197 -12.34 -13.29 17.32
CA PRO A 197 -12.01 -13.38 18.75
C PRO A 197 -10.80 -14.26 19.04
N GLN A 198 -10.37 -15.12 18.11
CA GLN A 198 -9.21 -16.00 18.28
C GLN A 198 -7.90 -15.35 17.80
N ALA A 199 -7.99 -14.41 16.86
CA ALA A 199 -6.82 -13.85 16.20
C ALA A 199 -5.89 -13.11 17.17
N LEU A 200 -6.44 -12.22 18.02
CA LEU A 200 -5.66 -11.47 19.01
C LEU A 200 -4.99 -12.39 20.05
N PRO A 201 -5.67 -13.37 20.69
CA PRO A 201 -5.02 -14.33 21.57
C PRO A 201 -3.85 -15.11 20.93
N VAL A 202 -3.96 -15.50 19.65
CA VAL A 202 -2.88 -16.18 18.93
C VAL A 202 -1.69 -15.23 18.75
N ALA A 203 -1.93 -13.98 18.34
CA ALA A 203 -0.90 -12.97 18.15
C ALA A 203 -0.19 -12.59 19.47
N VAL A 204 -0.93 -12.44 20.57
CA VAL A 204 -0.35 -12.17 21.90
C VAL A 204 0.57 -13.30 22.33
N LYS A 205 0.16 -14.57 22.17
CA LYS A 205 1.03 -15.72 22.48
C LYS A 205 2.29 -15.75 21.63
N MET A 206 2.21 -15.37 20.36
CA MET A 206 3.40 -15.21 19.51
C MET A 206 4.31 -14.11 20.05
N ALA A 207 3.76 -12.94 20.39
CA ALA A 207 4.51 -11.82 20.94
C ALA A 207 5.21 -12.19 22.26
N ASP A 208 4.50 -12.84 23.19
CA ASP A 208 5.07 -13.33 24.45
C ASP A 208 6.23 -14.31 24.20
N TYR A 209 6.09 -15.24 23.25
CA TYR A 209 7.15 -16.18 22.88
C TYR A 209 8.41 -15.45 22.40
N PHE A 210 8.28 -14.53 21.44
CA PHE A 210 9.42 -13.82 20.87
C PHE A 210 10.01 -12.79 21.84
N ALA A 211 9.19 -12.09 22.63
CA ALA A 211 9.65 -11.17 23.67
C ALA A 211 10.49 -11.90 24.72
N LYS A 212 10.00 -13.05 25.23
CA LYS A 212 10.76 -13.89 26.17
C LYS A 212 12.08 -14.35 25.57
N ARG A 213 12.06 -14.76 24.30
CA ARG A 213 13.25 -15.25 23.59
C ARG A 213 14.29 -14.14 23.41
N LEU A 214 13.89 -12.95 22.99
CA LEU A 214 14.78 -11.80 22.80
C LEU A 214 15.32 -11.25 24.13
N ALA A 215 14.51 -11.24 25.20
CA ALA A 215 14.93 -10.81 26.53
C ALA A 215 16.04 -11.69 27.14
N ALA A 216 16.22 -12.90 26.64
CA ALA A 216 17.29 -13.81 27.08
C ALA A 216 18.64 -13.58 26.38
N LEU A 217 18.71 -12.65 25.42
CA LEU A 217 19.91 -12.37 24.63
C LEU A 217 20.68 -11.17 25.20
N SER A 218 22.00 -11.19 25.09
CA SER A 218 22.83 -10.04 25.41
C SER A 218 22.63 -8.90 24.40
N GLY A 219 22.98 -7.67 24.80
CA GLY A 219 22.97 -6.52 23.89
C GLY A 219 23.83 -6.73 22.64
N GLU A 220 24.96 -7.44 22.78
CA GLU A 220 25.84 -7.81 21.67
C GLU A 220 25.17 -8.81 20.71
N GLN A 221 24.47 -9.81 21.25
CA GLN A 221 23.72 -10.77 20.43
C GLN A 221 22.60 -10.07 19.66
N LEU A 222 21.84 -9.19 20.31
CA LEU A 222 20.79 -8.40 19.67
C LEU A 222 21.34 -7.51 18.56
N GLU A 223 22.46 -6.82 18.83
CA GLU A 223 23.14 -6.00 17.83
C GLU A 223 23.57 -6.85 16.63
N ARG A 224 24.25 -7.98 16.85
CA ARG A 224 24.70 -8.88 15.78
C ARG A 224 23.53 -9.42 14.94
N ILE A 225 22.42 -9.81 15.57
CA ILE A 225 21.26 -10.40 14.90
C ILE A 225 20.51 -9.35 14.08
N PHE A 226 20.35 -8.14 14.60
CA PHE A 226 19.56 -7.07 13.96
C PHE A 226 20.41 -6.05 13.19
N ARG A 227 21.68 -6.38 12.93
CA ARG A 227 22.54 -5.60 12.06
C ARG A 227 22.36 -6.03 10.60
N THR A 228 21.75 -5.15 9.80
CA THR A 228 21.39 -5.43 8.39
C THR A 228 22.17 -4.60 7.37
N ASP A 229 23.27 -3.95 7.78
CA ASP A 229 24.18 -3.17 6.94
C ASP A 229 25.43 -3.95 6.47
N GLY A 230 25.63 -5.19 6.93
CA GLY A 230 26.82 -5.99 6.62
C GLY A 230 26.89 -6.54 5.19
N GLY A 231 25.82 -6.43 4.42
CA GLY A 231 25.76 -6.87 3.03
C GLY A 231 24.43 -6.53 2.37
N ARG A 232 24.37 -6.63 1.04
CA ARG A 232 23.18 -6.23 0.25
C ARG A 232 21.95 -7.10 0.51
N ASN A 233 22.15 -8.36 0.90
CA ASN A 233 21.09 -9.32 1.23
C ASN A 233 21.31 -9.85 2.65
N PRO A 234 20.78 -9.17 3.69
CA PRO A 234 21.03 -9.54 5.07
C PRO A 234 20.45 -10.92 5.40
N GLN A 235 21.20 -11.74 6.12
CA GLN A 235 20.78 -13.09 6.54
C GLN A 235 19.76 -13.07 7.70
N ASN A 236 19.21 -11.90 8.03
CA ASN A 236 18.11 -11.72 8.98
C ASN A 236 17.33 -10.44 8.67
N GLU A 237 16.66 -10.39 7.51
CA GLU A 237 15.57 -9.43 7.35
C GLU A 237 14.44 -9.77 8.33
N PHE A 238 14.07 -8.82 9.18
CA PHE A 238 13.02 -9.00 10.16
C PHE A 238 11.71 -8.29 9.79
N GLY A 239 11.60 -7.76 8.57
CA GLY A 239 10.45 -6.98 8.15
C GLY A 239 10.12 -5.86 9.15
N ALA A 240 8.83 -5.58 9.35
CA ALA A 240 8.34 -4.57 10.28
C ALA A 240 7.92 -5.20 11.62
N MET A 241 8.75 -6.07 12.22
CA MET A 241 8.48 -6.64 13.55
C MET A 241 8.24 -5.56 14.62
N SER A 242 9.00 -4.45 14.54
CA SER A 242 8.80 -3.28 15.39
C SER A 242 7.40 -2.66 15.22
N GLU A 243 6.94 -2.49 13.97
CA GLU A 243 5.58 -1.99 13.70
C GLU A 243 4.50 -2.91 14.28
N VAL A 244 4.55 -4.22 13.99
CA VAL A 244 3.46 -5.14 14.38
C VAL A 244 3.36 -5.32 15.90
N LEU A 245 4.48 -5.24 16.62
CA LEU A 245 4.50 -5.29 18.08
C LEU A 245 4.03 -3.98 18.71
N ALA A 246 4.37 -2.83 18.12
CA ALA A 246 3.83 -1.53 18.52
C ALA A 246 2.32 -1.43 18.27
N GLU A 247 1.82 -1.99 17.16
CA GLU A 247 0.38 -2.06 16.88
C GLU A 247 -0.32 -2.98 17.90
N LEU A 248 0.31 -4.10 18.26
CA LEU A 248 -0.20 -4.96 19.33
C LEU A 248 -0.26 -4.23 20.69
N TYR A 249 0.73 -3.39 21.02
CA TYR A 249 0.65 -2.50 22.18
C TYR A 249 -0.54 -1.55 22.09
N ALA A 250 -0.75 -0.91 20.93
CA ALA A 250 -1.86 0.01 20.71
C ALA A 250 -3.24 -0.65 20.93
N VAL A 251 -3.37 -1.93 20.55
CA VAL A 251 -4.59 -2.73 20.74
C VAL A 251 -4.76 -3.22 22.18
N THR A 252 -3.67 -3.64 22.84
CA THR A 252 -3.74 -4.34 24.15
C THR A 252 -3.51 -3.44 25.35
N GLY A 253 -2.83 -2.31 25.18
CA GLY A 253 -2.31 -1.47 26.27
C GLY A 253 -1.15 -2.11 27.05
N ASP A 254 -0.70 -3.32 26.70
CA ASP A 254 0.36 -4.01 27.43
C ASP A 254 1.75 -3.52 26.98
N ARG A 255 2.40 -2.76 27.86
CA ARG A 255 3.69 -2.12 27.62
C ARG A 255 4.79 -3.10 27.19
N ARG A 256 4.71 -4.37 27.60
CA ARG A 256 5.69 -5.41 27.22
C ARG A 256 5.79 -5.56 25.70
N HIS A 257 4.71 -5.33 24.97
CA HIS A 257 4.71 -5.38 23.50
C HIS A 257 5.51 -4.23 22.88
N LEU A 258 5.37 -3.00 23.41
CA LEU A 258 6.16 -1.85 22.94
C LEU A 258 7.63 -2.00 23.30
N ASP A 259 7.93 -2.48 24.51
CA ASP A 259 9.31 -2.72 24.93
C ASP A 259 9.98 -3.78 24.02
N ALA A 260 9.25 -4.84 23.64
CA ALA A 260 9.73 -5.83 22.68
C ALA A 260 9.91 -5.24 21.27
N ALA A 261 9.02 -4.34 20.84
CA ALA A 261 9.13 -3.63 19.56
C ALA A 261 10.44 -2.82 19.47
N GLN A 262 10.78 -2.10 20.53
CA GLN A 262 11.97 -1.25 20.61
C GLN A 262 13.30 -2.04 20.54
N LEU A 263 13.30 -3.34 20.85
CA LEU A 263 14.51 -4.17 20.70
C LEU A 263 15.00 -4.27 19.24
N PHE A 264 14.09 -4.11 18.26
CA PHE A 264 14.40 -4.11 16.84
C PHE A 264 14.91 -2.75 16.33
N ASN A 265 14.73 -1.67 17.10
CA ASN A 265 15.10 -0.31 16.71
C ASN A 265 16.56 -0.05 17.11
N ARG A 266 17.50 -0.42 16.22
CA ARG A 266 18.94 -0.40 16.53
C ARG A 266 19.59 0.95 16.26
N SER A 267 20.52 1.34 17.13
CA SER A 267 21.21 2.64 17.09
C SER A 267 22.05 2.85 15.82
N TRP A 268 22.56 1.78 15.20
CA TRP A 268 23.32 1.87 13.94
C TRP A 268 22.46 2.44 12.80
N PHE A 269 21.14 2.21 12.83
CA PHE A 269 20.18 2.70 11.85
C PHE A 269 19.55 4.03 12.31
N VAL A 270 19.07 4.08 13.56
CA VAL A 270 18.39 5.27 14.12
C VAL A 270 19.34 6.47 14.20
N GLY A 271 20.54 6.29 14.73
CA GLY A 271 21.46 7.39 15.05
C GLY A 271 21.86 8.25 13.84
N PRO A 272 22.36 7.66 12.73
CA PRO A 272 22.66 8.42 11.51
C PRO A 272 21.42 9.10 10.91
N LEU A 273 20.29 8.39 10.85
CA LEU A 273 19.05 8.95 10.29
C LEU A 273 18.51 10.12 11.11
N ALA A 274 18.57 10.05 12.45
CA ALA A 274 18.17 11.15 13.33
C ALA A 274 18.99 12.42 13.06
N LYS A 275 20.27 12.26 12.70
CA LYS A 275 21.17 13.36 12.30
C LYS A 275 20.99 13.81 10.83
N GLY A 276 20.11 13.16 10.08
CA GLY A 276 19.91 13.42 8.65
C GLY A 276 21.03 12.87 7.76
N GLU A 277 21.83 11.93 8.25
CA GLU A 277 22.91 11.31 7.49
C GLU A 277 22.35 10.19 6.59
N ASP A 278 22.57 10.31 5.29
CA ASP A 278 22.25 9.24 4.33
C ASP A 278 23.36 8.18 4.30
N ARG A 279 23.05 7.00 4.84
CA ARG A 279 23.88 5.80 4.78
C ARG A 279 23.16 4.63 4.10
N LEU A 280 22.24 4.94 3.18
CA LEU A 280 21.35 3.93 2.57
C LEU A 280 21.96 3.21 1.38
N ALA A 281 22.98 3.78 0.74
CA ALA A 281 23.58 3.21 -0.47
C ALA A 281 24.05 1.75 -0.26
N GLY A 282 23.59 0.85 -1.14
CA GLY A 282 23.90 -0.57 -1.09
C GLY A 282 23.05 -1.39 -0.10
N LEU A 283 22.21 -0.76 0.73
CA LEU A 283 21.29 -1.46 1.60
C LEU A 283 20.11 -2.05 0.81
N HIS A 284 19.56 -3.17 1.29
CA HIS A 284 18.33 -3.74 0.77
C HIS A 284 17.14 -2.81 1.01
N GLY A 285 16.46 -2.36 -0.04
CA GLY A 285 15.44 -1.33 0.04
C GLY A 285 14.28 -1.71 0.96
N ASN A 286 13.59 -2.80 0.64
CA ASN A 286 12.40 -3.22 1.39
C ASN A 286 12.66 -3.46 2.89
N THR A 287 13.76 -4.13 3.24
CA THR A 287 14.22 -4.35 4.62
C THR A 287 14.25 -3.06 5.42
N HIS A 288 14.88 -2.02 4.90
CA HIS A 288 15.12 -0.79 5.66
C HIS A 288 13.92 0.15 5.64
N ILE A 289 13.07 0.11 4.61
CA ILE A 289 11.77 0.81 4.65
C ILE A 289 10.87 0.18 5.71
N ALA A 290 10.83 -1.16 5.83
CA ALA A 290 10.06 -1.84 6.86
C ALA A 290 10.52 -1.47 8.28
N GLN A 291 11.84 -1.32 8.49
CA GLN A 291 12.39 -0.80 9.75
C GLN A 291 11.93 0.63 10.02
N ALA A 292 11.99 1.53 9.01
CA ALA A 292 11.55 2.91 9.16
C ALA A 292 10.07 3.06 9.53
N ILE A 293 9.19 2.16 9.05
CA ILE A 293 7.78 2.09 9.50
C ILE A 293 7.72 1.80 11.01
N GLY A 294 8.50 0.82 11.47
CA GLY A 294 8.61 0.47 12.88
C GLY A 294 9.08 1.65 13.74
N LEU A 295 10.14 2.35 13.31
CA LEU A 295 10.60 3.58 13.96
C LEU A 295 9.48 4.61 14.07
N ALA A 296 8.77 4.87 12.96
CA ALA A 296 7.70 5.86 12.94
C ALA A 296 6.57 5.50 13.92
N HIS A 297 6.16 4.23 13.94
CA HIS A 297 5.04 3.78 14.77
C HIS A 297 5.41 3.71 16.26
N CYS A 298 6.58 3.16 16.61
CA CYS A 298 7.10 3.18 17.97
C CYS A 298 7.18 4.60 18.51
N ALA A 299 7.81 5.52 17.75
CA ALA A 299 7.95 6.91 18.14
C ALA A 299 6.60 7.62 18.33
N ASN A 300 5.61 7.32 17.48
CA ASN A 300 4.26 7.88 17.59
C ASN A 300 3.53 7.45 18.88
N LEU A 301 3.94 6.33 19.50
CA LEU A 301 3.36 5.81 20.74
C LEU A 301 4.22 6.13 21.98
N SER A 302 5.55 6.17 21.83
CA SER A 302 6.51 6.34 22.92
C SER A 302 6.90 7.80 23.17
N GLY A 303 6.83 8.66 22.15
CA GLY A 303 7.39 10.01 22.21
C GLY A 303 8.90 10.09 21.95
N ASP A 304 9.55 9.01 21.49
CA ASP A 304 11.01 8.99 21.27
C ASP A 304 11.44 9.97 20.16
N ALA A 305 12.19 11.00 20.53
CA ALA A 305 12.56 12.09 19.63
C ALA A 305 13.55 11.65 18.53
N ASP A 306 14.46 10.73 18.81
CA ASP A 306 15.44 10.26 17.84
C ASP A 306 14.77 9.40 16.77
N GLU A 307 13.87 8.50 17.17
CA GLU A 307 13.07 7.70 16.22
C GLU A 307 12.08 8.57 15.42
N MET A 308 11.50 9.60 16.03
CA MET A 308 10.68 10.59 15.31
C MET A 308 11.49 11.25 14.20
N GLN A 309 12.66 11.80 14.55
CA GLN A 309 13.51 12.50 13.61
C GLN A 309 14.09 11.55 12.54
N ALA A 310 14.48 10.35 12.92
CA ALA A 310 15.01 9.31 12.03
C ALA A 310 13.98 8.88 10.99
N SER A 311 12.75 8.60 11.40
CA SER A 311 11.68 8.19 10.47
C SER A 311 11.32 9.29 9.46
N GLU A 312 11.28 10.55 9.90
CA GLU A 312 11.05 11.70 9.01
C GLU A 312 12.20 11.93 8.03
N ASN A 313 13.43 11.86 8.52
CA ASN A 313 14.61 12.04 7.68
C ASN A 313 14.76 10.90 6.68
N PHE A 314 14.50 9.65 7.08
CA PHE A 314 14.47 8.50 6.18
C PHE A 314 13.51 8.75 5.01
N TRP A 315 12.28 9.17 5.30
CA TRP A 315 11.29 9.47 4.25
C TRP A 315 11.76 10.60 3.34
N LYS A 316 12.30 11.70 3.89
CA LYS A 316 12.80 12.83 3.09
C LYS A 316 13.97 12.42 2.20
N ILE A 317 14.96 11.71 2.75
CA ILE A 317 16.11 11.19 2.01
C ILE A 317 15.63 10.29 0.89
N LEU A 318 14.76 9.31 1.20
CA LEU A 318 14.36 8.33 0.20
C LEU A 318 13.52 8.92 -0.93
N THR A 319 12.57 9.80 -0.60
CA THR A 319 11.69 10.42 -1.59
C THR A 319 12.39 11.44 -2.49
N ARG A 320 13.46 12.08 -1.98
CA ARG A 320 14.24 13.08 -2.72
C ARG A 320 15.41 12.48 -3.48
N GLU A 321 16.17 11.59 -2.85
CA GLU A 321 17.48 11.17 -3.36
C GLU A 321 17.47 9.77 -3.99
N HIS A 322 16.54 8.89 -3.60
CA HIS A 322 16.56 7.46 -3.98
C HIS A 322 15.32 6.99 -4.76
N SER A 323 14.38 7.88 -5.04
CA SER A 323 13.13 7.53 -5.73
C SER A 323 13.17 7.90 -7.20
N PHE A 324 12.57 7.08 -8.05
CA PHE A 324 12.26 7.39 -9.43
C PHE A 324 11.05 8.33 -9.53
N VAL A 325 10.80 8.84 -10.74
CA VAL A 325 9.66 9.69 -11.06
C VAL A 325 8.30 9.07 -10.67
N ILE A 326 8.17 7.74 -10.76
CA ILE A 326 6.97 6.98 -10.35
C ILE A 326 6.72 6.96 -8.83
N GLY A 327 7.69 7.39 -8.01
CA GLY A 327 7.62 7.34 -6.54
C GLY A 327 8.17 6.07 -5.90
N GLY A 328 8.42 5.02 -6.70
CA GLY A 328 9.17 3.83 -6.31
C GLY A 328 10.69 4.06 -6.27
N ASN A 329 11.45 3.08 -5.80
CA ASN A 329 12.88 3.18 -5.56
C ASN A 329 13.58 1.83 -5.72
N SER A 330 14.92 1.84 -5.61
CA SER A 330 15.84 0.69 -5.71
C SER A 330 16.08 0.15 -7.12
N PHE A 331 17.29 -0.38 -7.32
CA PHE A 331 17.68 -1.21 -8.45
C PHE A 331 18.04 -2.59 -7.95
N ARG A 332 17.39 -3.63 -8.50
CA ARG A 332 17.59 -5.03 -8.07
C ARG A 332 17.49 -5.18 -6.55
N GLU A 333 16.45 -4.56 -5.98
CA GLU A 333 16.12 -4.58 -4.54
C GLU A 333 17.05 -3.72 -3.66
N TRP A 334 18.08 -3.07 -4.20
CA TRP A 334 19.05 -2.27 -3.42
C TRP A 334 18.95 -0.78 -3.69
N PHE A 335 19.16 0.04 -2.67
CA PHE A 335 19.36 1.47 -2.85
C PHE A 335 20.70 1.74 -3.54
N ASP A 336 20.71 2.70 -4.45
CA ASP A 336 21.94 3.20 -5.07
C ASP A 336 22.55 4.32 -4.21
N LYS A 337 23.61 4.96 -4.69
CA LYS A 337 24.07 6.25 -4.14
C LYS A 337 22.98 7.33 -4.37
N PRO A 338 22.89 8.34 -3.48
CA PRO A 338 21.91 9.41 -3.61
C PRO A 338 22.01 10.12 -4.97
N GLY A 339 20.86 10.46 -5.54
CA GLY A 339 20.72 11.20 -6.78
C GLY A 339 20.70 10.34 -8.05
N VAL A 340 21.04 9.05 -8.00
CA VAL A 340 20.97 8.17 -9.18
C VAL A 340 19.52 7.83 -9.49
N GLU A 341 19.10 8.13 -10.71
CA GLU A 341 17.74 7.88 -11.20
C GLU A 341 17.75 7.22 -12.58
N THR A 342 18.51 7.77 -13.53
CA THR A 342 18.51 7.30 -14.93
C THR A 342 19.88 7.03 -15.52
N GLY A 343 20.94 7.24 -14.72
CA GLY A 343 22.32 6.92 -15.06
C GLY A 343 22.70 5.46 -14.74
N PRO A 344 24.00 5.14 -14.88
CA PRO A 344 24.52 3.83 -14.51
C PRO A 344 24.32 3.52 -13.02
N CYS A 345 23.72 2.37 -12.72
CA CYS A 345 23.30 1.98 -11.38
C CYS A 345 24.10 0.81 -10.79
N ILE A 346 23.83 0.52 -9.51
CA ILE A 346 24.42 -0.54 -8.70
C ILE A 346 24.20 -1.96 -9.26
N ASP A 347 23.21 -2.17 -10.14
CA ASP A 347 22.99 -3.43 -10.86
C ASP A 347 23.87 -3.51 -12.12
N GLY A 348 25.18 -3.68 -11.90
CA GLY A 348 26.15 -3.93 -12.97
C GLY A 348 26.38 -2.75 -13.90
N ASN A 349 26.28 -1.52 -13.41
CA ASN A 349 26.48 -0.29 -14.19
C ASN A 349 25.49 -0.13 -15.37
N LYS A 350 24.35 -0.83 -15.30
CA LYS A 350 23.27 -0.72 -16.29
C LYS A 350 22.48 0.57 -16.06
N THR A 351 21.80 1.03 -17.10
CA THR A 351 20.87 2.17 -17.04
C THR A 351 19.44 1.67 -17.07
N LEU A 352 18.64 1.96 -16.04
CA LEU A 352 17.22 1.57 -15.92
C LEU A 352 16.94 0.10 -16.34
N PRO A 353 17.65 -0.90 -15.77
CA PRO A 353 17.46 -2.30 -16.14
C PRO A 353 16.04 -2.83 -15.82
N ALA A 354 15.71 -4.04 -16.29
CA ALA A 354 14.44 -4.71 -16.00
C ALA A 354 14.16 -4.91 -14.50
N THR A 355 15.21 -4.84 -13.67
CA THR A 355 15.23 -4.93 -12.21
C THR A 355 14.97 -3.58 -11.51
N THR A 356 14.52 -2.56 -12.23
CA THR A 356 14.21 -1.24 -11.67
C THR A 356 12.91 -1.26 -10.85
N ALA A 357 12.92 -0.60 -9.69
CA ALA A 357 11.77 -0.31 -8.84
C ALA A 357 10.99 -1.55 -8.37
N GLU A 358 11.34 -2.08 -7.19
CA GLU A 358 10.54 -3.12 -6.51
C GLU A 358 9.23 -2.55 -5.95
N SER A 359 8.11 -3.25 -6.15
CA SER A 359 6.79 -2.79 -5.73
C SER A 359 6.56 -2.85 -4.20
N CYS A 360 7.15 -3.82 -3.50
CA CYS A 360 7.13 -3.90 -2.03
C CYS A 360 7.64 -2.62 -1.35
N ASN A 361 8.69 -2.02 -1.92
CA ASN A 361 9.28 -0.79 -1.37
C ASN A 361 8.25 0.34 -1.37
N THR A 362 7.41 0.39 -2.40
CA THR A 362 6.39 1.44 -2.52
C THR A 362 5.20 1.17 -1.63
N HIS A 363 4.76 -0.09 -1.53
CA HIS A 363 3.76 -0.50 -0.54
C HIS A 363 4.17 -0.06 0.88
N ASN A 364 5.40 -0.36 1.28
CA ASN A 364 5.91 0.02 2.60
C ASN A 364 6.16 1.54 2.74
N MET A 365 6.57 2.23 1.67
CA MET A 365 6.68 3.69 1.70
C MET A 365 5.32 4.36 1.89
N LEU A 366 4.22 3.82 1.34
CA LEU A 366 2.88 4.35 1.61
C LEU A 366 2.48 4.13 3.06
N LYS A 367 2.79 2.97 3.66
CA LYS A 367 2.57 2.73 5.09
C LYS A 367 3.36 3.71 5.97
N LEU A 368 4.64 3.94 5.68
CA LEU A 368 5.46 4.95 6.37
C LEU A 368 4.85 6.35 6.22
N THR A 369 4.45 6.70 4.99
CA THR A 369 3.84 8.00 4.68
C THR A 369 2.56 8.22 5.49
N THR A 370 1.72 7.20 5.67
CA THR A 370 0.55 7.25 6.55
C THR A 370 0.95 7.56 7.99
N ARG A 371 1.93 6.85 8.57
CA ARG A 371 2.36 7.09 9.96
C ARG A 371 2.94 8.48 10.18
N LEU A 372 3.64 9.02 9.18
CA LEU A 372 4.17 10.39 9.22
C LEU A 372 3.06 11.44 9.05
N PHE A 373 2.05 11.16 8.22
CA PHE A 373 0.88 12.02 8.10
C PHE A 373 0.06 12.06 9.39
N GLU A 374 -0.14 10.91 10.04
CA GLU A 374 -0.80 10.80 11.35
C GLU A 374 -0.09 11.66 12.41
N ARG A 375 1.24 11.71 12.37
CA ARG A 375 2.01 12.59 13.25
C ARG A 375 1.82 14.07 12.90
N LYS A 376 1.91 14.40 11.61
CA LYS A 376 1.83 15.78 11.11
C LYS A 376 1.13 15.78 9.75
N PRO A 377 -0.10 16.34 9.62
CA PRO A 377 -0.88 16.32 8.39
C PRO A 377 -0.35 17.32 7.33
N ASP A 378 0.86 17.06 6.84
CA ASP A 378 1.55 17.84 5.81
C ASP A 378 1.13 17.36 4.42
N ALA A 379 0.77 18.29 3.53
CA ALA A 379 0.31 17.97 2.18
C ALA A 379 1.41 17.30 1.32
N ALA A 380 2.69 17.50 1.65
CA ALA A 380 3.80 16.86 0.94
C ALA A 380 3.75 15.32 1.04
N TYR A 381 3.29 14.78 2.17
CA TYR A 381 3.07 13.34 2.33
C TYR A 381 1.94 12.86 1.42
N ALA A 382 0.84 13.59 1.34
CA ALA A 382 -0.28 13.25 0.47
C ALA A 382 0.06 13.39 -1.03
N ASP A 383 0.90 14.36 -1.41
CA ASP A 383 1.43 14.48 -2.78
C ASP A 383 2.31 13.28 -3.17
N TYR A 384 3.17 12.82 -2.26
CA TYR A 384 3.93 11.59 -2.49
C TYR A 384 3.03 10.36 -2.56
N PHE A 385 2.05 10.26 -1.66
CA PHE A 385 1.10 9.16 -1.62
C PHE A 385 0.36 9.04 -2.96
N GLU A 386 -0.20 10.15 -3.46
CA GLU A 386 -0.84 10.22 -4.78
C GLU A 386 0.10 9.77 -5.89
N ARG A 387 1.34 10.30 -5.92
CA ARG A 387 2.32 9.96 -6.95
C ARG A 387 2.64 8.46 -6.98
N ALA A 388 3.00 7.89 -5.83
CA ALA A 388 3.39 6.50 -5.70
C ALA A 388 2.21 5.52 -5.92
N LEU A 389 1.03 5.88 -5.46
CA LEU A 389 -0.17 5.07 -5.63
C LEU A 389 -0.58 4.99 -7.11
N TYR A 390 -0.78 6.13 -7.78
CA TYR A 390 -1.22 6.16 -9.18
C TYR A 390 -0.16 5.61 -10.14
N ASN A 391 1.11 5.95 -9.93
CA ASN A 391 2.14 5.72 -10.94
C ASN A 391 2.99 4.48 -10.69
N HIS A 392 2.83 3.81 -9.55
CA HIS A 392 3.53 2.55 -9.30
C HIS A 392 2.56 1.45 -8.88
N LEU A 393 1.85 1.59 -7.76
CA LEU A 393 1.05 0.49 -7.22
C LEU A 393 -0.21 0.17 -8.03
N LEU A 394 -0.86 1.17 -8.63
CA LEU A 394 -1.99 0.92 -9.53
C LEU A 394 -1.53 0.20 -10.81
N ALA A 395 -0.33 0.53 -11.30
CA ALA A 395 0.24 -0.04 -12.52
C ALA A 395 0.77 -1.48 -12.35
N THR A 396 0.92 -1.97 -11.12
CA THR A 396 1.46 -3.33 -10.90
C THR A 396 0.44 -4.43 -11.14
N VAL A 397 -0.86 -4.12 -11.21
CA VAL A 397 -1.94 -5.12 -11.35
C VAL A 397 -2.34 -5.26 -12.82
N ALA A 398 -2.17 -6.46 -13.38
CA ALA A 398 -2.62 -6.78 -14.72
C ALA A 398 -4.16 -6.67 -14.83
N PRO A 399 -4.70 -5.92 -15.80
CA PRO A 399 -6.14 -5.66 -15.90
C PRO A 399 -6.97 -6.88 -16.32
N ASP A 400 -6.34 -7.87 -16.96
CA ASP A 400 -6.98 -9.03 -17.56
C ASP A 400 -7.16 -10.19 -16.57
N ASN A 401 -6.17 -10.42 -15.70
CA ASN A 401 -6.13 -11.59 -14.81
C ASN A 401 -5.79 -11.26 -13.35
N GLY A 402 -5.41 -10.02 -13.03
CA GLY A 402 -5.09 -9.55 -11.69
C GLY A 402 -3.72 -10.00 -11.16
N ALA A 403 -2.89 -10.68 -11.95
CA ALA A 403 -1.51 -10.97 -11.57
C ALA A 403 -0.72 -9.68 -11.35
N VAL A 404 0.27 -9.75 -10.46
CA VAL A 404 1.04 -8.58 -10.02
C VAL A 404 2.49 -8.64 -10.48
N THR A 405 3.17 -7.49 -10.52
CA THR A 405 4.58 -7.39 -10.90
C THR A 405 5.52 -7.29 -9.70
N TYR A 406 6.77 -7.75 -9.88
CA TYR A 406 7.85 -7.55 -8.92
C TYR A 406 8.54 -6.20 -9.13
N PHE A 407 9.12 -6.05 -10.32
CA PHE A 407 9.81 -4.84 -10.77
C PHE A 407 8.92 -4.02 -11.72
N MET A 408 9.16 -2.72 -11.76
CA MET A 408 8.53 -1.77 -12.67
C MET A 408 9.61 -1.11 -13.53
N PRO A 409 10.02 -1.75 -14.65
CA PRO A 409 11.01 -1.14 -15.53
C PRO A 409 10.50 0.16 -16.14
N LEU A 410 11.42 1.11 -16.40
CA LEU A 410 11.06 2.49 -16.74
C LEU A 410 11.55 2.96 -18.13
N SER A 411 12.27 2.10 -18.87
CA SER A 411 12.82 2.44 -20.19
C SER A 411 13.00 1.22 -21.09
N GLY A 412 12.34 1.21 -22.25
CA GLY A 412 12.52 0.23 -23.35
C GLY A 412 12.14 -1.22 -23.03
N ASN A 413 11.64 -1.49 -21.83
CA ASN A 413 11.36 -2.82 -21.30
C ASN A 413 9.85 -3.03 -21.17
N PHE A 414 9.47 -4.22 -20.69
CA PHE A 414 8.09 -4.61 -20.38
C PHE A 414 8.02 -5.20 -18.97
N ARG A 415 6.83 -5.26 -18.39
CA ARG A 415 6.60 -5.83 -17.05
C ARG A 415 6.57 -7.35 -17.12
N THR A 416 7.00 -8.03 -16.06
CA THR A 416 6.73 -9.46 -15.85
C THR A 416 5.68 -9.60 -14.74
N TYR A 417 4.57 -10.28 -15.04
CA TYR A 417 3.54 -10.66 -14.09
C TYR A 417 3.83 -12.04 -13.51
N LEU A 418 3.63 -12.21 -12.21
CA LEU A 418 4.18 -13.34 -11.46
C LEU A 418 3.22 -14.54 -11.41
N THR A 419 3.74 -15.74 -11.69
CA THR A 419 3.03 -17.02 -11.53
C THR A 419 3.29 -17.72 -10.20
N GLY A 420 4.39 -17.39 -9.51
CA GLY A 420 4.80 -17.96 -8.22
C GLY A 420 4.53 -17.02 -7.04
N THR A 421 4.78 -17.50 -5.82
CA THR A 421 4.66 -16.69 -4.60
C THR A 421 5.98 -16.01 -4.24
N PHE A 422 5.99 -14.69 -4.21
CA PHE A 422 7.15 -13.85 -3.87
C PHE A 422 6.71 -12.75 -2.91
N CYS A 423 7.66 -12.00 -2.32
CA CYS A 423 7.31 -10.87 -1.44
C CYS A 423 6.34 -9.87 -2.13
N CYS A 424 6.58 -9.55 -3.41
CA CYS A 424 5.73 -8.64 -4.20
C CYS A 424 4.36 -9.23 -4.55
N VAL A 425 4.18 -10.56 -4.52
CA VAL A 425 2.84 -11.15 -4.58
C VAL A 425 2.10 -10.92 -3.27
N GLY A 426 2.79 -11.09 -2.14
CA GLY A 426 2.24 -10.79 -0.82
C GLY A 426 1.77 -9.35 -0.67
N SER A 427 2.64 -8.36 -0.92
CA SER A 427 2.25 -6.95 -0.88
C SER A 427 1.28 -6.57 -2.02
N GLY A 428 1.41 -7.20 -3.19
CA GLY A 428 0.54 -6.98 -4.34
C GLY A 428 -0.92 -7.33 -4.07
N ILE A 429 -1.20 -8.46 -3.42
CA ILE A 429 -2.57 -8.83 -3.04
C ILE A 429 -3.13 -7.96 -1.92
N GLU A 430 -2.28 -7.39 -1.07
CA GLU A 430 -2.69 -6.44 -0.04
C GLU A 430 -3.02 -5.05 -0.58
N ASN A 431 -2.45 -4.63 -1.72
CA ASN A 431 -2.61 -3.26 -2.21
C ASN A 431 -4.06 -2.88 -2.56
N THR A 432 -4.80 -3.74 -3.26
CA THR A 432 -6.13 -3.36 -3.77
C THR A 432 -7.22 -3.29 -2.68
N PRO A 433 -7.22 -4.11 -1.61
CA PRO A 433 -8.02 -3.84 -0.41
C PRO A 433 -7.71 -2.51 0.28
N ARG A 434 -6.49 -1.98 0.10
CA ARG A 434 -5.97 -0.78 0.79
C ARG A 434 -6.15 0.51 -0.01
N TYR A 435 -6.74 0.50 -1.20
CA TYR A 435 -6.90 1.71 -2.02
C TYR A 435 -7.80 2.79 -1.39
N ASN A 436 -8.58 2.45 -0.37
CA ASN A 436 -9.33 3.43 0.42
C ASN A 436 -8.49 4.08 1.54
N GLU A 437 -7.33 3.53 1.86
CA GLU A 437 -6.38 4.14 2.80
C GLU A 437 -5.75 5.39 2.20
N GLY A 438 -5.45 6.36 3.06
CA GLY A 438 -4.84 7.61 2.64
C GLY A 438 -5.81 8.58 1.98
N ILE A 439 -7.07 8.19 1.68
CA ILE A 439 -8.09 9.10 1.13
C ILE A 439 -8.47 10.15 2.18
N TYR A 440 -8.81 9.70 3.38
CA TYR A 440 -9.32 10.54 4.46
C TYR A 440 -8.53 10.34 5.76
N PHE A 441 -8.30 11.43 6.48
CA PHE A 441 -7.79 11.43 7.85
C PHE A 441 -8.68 12.31 8.72
N GLN A 442 -8.75 12.04 10.02
CA GLN A 442 -9.58 12.80 10.94
C GLN A 442 -8.88 13.17 12.25
N GLN A 443 -9.36 14.23 12.87
CA GLN A 443 -9.04 14.61 14.25
C GLN A 443 -10.15 15.52 14.76
N GLY A 444 -10.85 15.09 15.83
CA GLY A 444 -11.95 15.87 16.40
C GLY A 444 -13.01 16.23 15.37
N ASP A 445 -13.23 17.52 15.16
CA ASP A 445 -14.21 18.07 14.21
C ASP A 445 -13.64 18.29 12.79
N SER A 446 -12.46 17.77 12.49
CA SER A 446 -11.72 18.06 11.26
C SER A 446 -11.46 16.79 10.43
N LEU A 447 -11.74 16.88 9.13
CA LEU A 447 -11.46 15.85 8.13
C LEU A 447 -10.45 16.41 7.12
N TRP A 448 -9.39 15.66 6.83
CA TRP A 448 -8.47 15.92 5.73
C TRP A 448 -8.83 15.02 4.56
N VAL A 449 -9.08 15.63 3.42
CA VAL A 449 -9.34 14.97 2.13
C VAL A 449 -8.06 15.04 1.32
N ASN A 450 -7.36 13.91 1.27
CA ASN A 450 -6.03 13.81 0.68
C ASN A 450 -6.07 13.29 -0.75
N LEU A 451 -6.82 12.21 -1.02
CA LEU A 451 -6.90 11.61 -2.35
C LEU A 451 -8.28 11.80 -2.96
N TYR A 452 -8.30 12.05 -4.25
CA TYR A 452 -9.50 12.34 -5.01
C TYR A 452 -9.94 11.11 -5.81
N ILE A 453 -10.28 10.05 -5.07
CA ILE A 453 -10.73 8.75 -5.59
C ILE A 453 -12.22 8.58 -5.25
N PRO A 454 -13.11 8.32 -6.23
CA PRO A 454 -14.54 8.12 -5.99
C PRO A 454 -14.82 7.19 -4.81
N SER A 455 -15.49 7.71 -3.79
CA SER A 455 -15.72 7.00 -2.54
C SER A 455 -16.87 7.60 -1.72
N GLU A 456 -17.44 6.78 -0.84
CA GLU A 456 -18.39 7.21 0.18
C GLU A 456 -17.76 6.99 1.56
N LEU A 457 -17.79 8.05 2.37
CA LEU A 457 -17.27 8.12 3.73
C LEU A 457 -18.41 8.18 4.73
N ASP A 458 -18.42 7.26 5.70
CA ASP A 458 -19.23 7.32 6.91
C ASP A 458 -18.39 7.92 8.07
N TRP A 459 -18.45 9.24 8.27
CA TRP A 459 -17.72 9.94 9.33
C TRP A 459 -18.57 10.05 10.60
N ARG A 460 -18.54 8.98 11.40
CA ARG A 460 -19.44 8.78 12.55
C ARG A 460 -19.23 9.81 13.67
N GLU A 461 -17.99 10.22 13.89
CA GLU A 461 -17.56 11.17 14.91
C GLU A 461 -18.23 12.53 14.71
N ALA A 462 -18.37 12.97 13.47
CA ALA A 462 -19.12 14.18 13.10
C ALA A 462 -20.61 13.91 12.79
N GLY A 463 -21.02 12.63 12.68
CA GLY A 463 -22.35 12.22 12.23
C GLY A 463 -22.62 12.53 10.76
N LEU A 464 -21.57 12.63 9.94
CA LEU A 464 -21.62 13.01 8.52
C LEU A 464 -21.45 11.80 7.61
N VAL A 465 -22.17 11.79 6.48
CA VAL A 465 -21.86 10.91 5.34
C VAL A 465 -21.54 11.78 4.15
N VAL A 466 -20.36 11.59 3.56
CA VAL A 466 -19.86 12.39 2.44
C VAL A 466 -19.57 11.46 1.27
N ARG A 467 -20.10 11.80 0.10
CA ARG A 467 -19.83 11.10 -1.16
C ARG A 467 -18.92 11.97 -2.03
N GLN A 468 -17.76 11.44 -2.39
CA GLN A 468 -16.81 12.01 -3.35
C GLN A 468 -16.99 11.34 -4.71
N GLU A 469 -17.14 12.14 -5.76
CA GLU A 469 -17.24 11.72 -7.16
C GLU A 469 -16.37 12.61 -8.07
N GLY A 470 -16.11 12.13 -9.27
CA GLY A 470 -15.27 12.79 -10.28
C GLY A 470 -13.93 12.08 -10.48
N ASP A 471 -13.28 12.39 -11.60
CA ASP A 471 -12.01 11.79 -11.97
C ASP A 471 -10.94 12.87 -12.18
N ILE A 472 -10.06 13.02 -11.18
CA ILE A 472 -8.96 13.99 -11.22
C ILE A 472 -7.97 13.67 -12.34
N THR A 473 -7.88 12.41 -12.77
CA THR A 473 -7.01 12.03 -13.86
C THR A 473 -7.49 12.67 -15.16
N ARG A 474 -8.80 12.85 -15.34
CA ARG A 474 -9.43 13.44 -16.52
C ARG A 474 -9.53 14.96 -16.49
N GLY A 475 -9.07 15.59 -15.41
CA GLY A 475 -9.26 17.03 -15.18
C GLY A 475 -10.72 17.42 -14.93
N GLU A 476 -11.57 16.47 -14.56
CA GLU A 476 -12.98 16.72 -14.24
C GLU A 476 -13.11 17.41 -12.87
N PRO A 477 -14.11 18.28 -12.67
CA PRO A 477 -14.41 18.82 -11.35
C PRO A 477 -14.78 17.71 -10.36
N LEU A 478 -14.24 17.79 -9.15
CA LEU A 478 -14.51 16.85 -8.08
C LEU A 478 -15.71 17.32 -7.27
N ARG A 479 -16.64 16.41 -6.99
CA ARG A 479 -17.89 16.72 -6.30
C ARG A 479 -17.95 16.00 -4.96
N PHE A 480 -18.29 16.72 -3.91
CA PHE A 480 -18.47 16.20 -2.57
C PHE A 480 -19.88 16.52 -2.10
N ALA A 481 -20.74 15.51 -2.09
CA ALA A 481 -22.11 15.63 -1.62
C ALA A 481 -22.21 15.22 -0.15
N VAL A 482 -22.83 16.05 0.67
CA VAL A 482 -23.20 15.70 2.04
C VAL A 482 -24.50 14.92 1.98
N ILE A 483 -24.40 13.60 2.10
CA ILE A 483 -25.55 12.67 2.08
C ILE A 483 -26.32 12.74 3.40
N LYS A 484 -25.59 12.80 4.51
CA LYS A 484 -26.13 12.93 5.86
C LYS A 484 -25.39 14.05 6.59
N ALA A 485 -26.14 14.92 7.27
CA ALA A 485 -25.62 16.03 8.05
C ALA A 485 -25.35 15.65 9.52
N GLY A 486 -24.26 16.19 10.06
CA GLY A 486 -23.94 16.21 11.47
C GLY A 486 -24.69 17.29 12.25
N LYS A 487 -24.69 17.19 13.58
CA LYS A 487 -25.35 18.19 14.46
C LYS A 487 -24.49 19.43 14.71
N HIS A 488 -23.17 19.26 14.68
CA HIS A 488 -22.19 20.29 15.04
C HIS A 488 -21.43 20.77 13.80
N PRO A 489 -20.85 21.98 13.84
CA PRO A 489 -19.92 22.41 12.82
C PRO A 489 -18.72 21.46 12.70
N SER A 490 -18.22 21.29 11.48
CA SER A 490 -16.99 20.54 11.20
C SER A 490 -16.20 21.17 10.07
N ASN A 491 -14.91 20.83 10.02
CA ASN A 491 -13.93 21.34 9.07
C ASN A 491 -13.67 20.27 7.99
N LEU A 492 -13.81 20.64 6.72
CA LEU A 492 -13.35 19.83 5.59
C LEU A 492 -12.10 20.50 5.00
N ASN A 493 -10.95 19.84 5.12
CA ASN A 493 -9.66 20.30 4.62
C ASN A 493 -9.34 19.62 3.30
N PHE A 494 -9.49 20.32 2.18
CA PHE A 494 -9.21 19.80 0.85
C PHE A 494 -7.76 20.06 0.45
N ARG A 495 -7.01 19.02 0.09
CA ARG A 495 -5.64 19.16 -0.39
C ARG A 495 -5.60 19.96 -1.69
N ILE A 496 -4.69 20.92 -1.78
CA ILE A 496 -4.30 21.56 -3.03
C ILE A 496 -3.03 20.88 -3.53
N PRO A 497 -3.09 20.04 -4.58
CA PRO A 497 -1.95 19.22 -5.00
C PRO A 497 -0.77 20.04 -5.50
N ARG A 498 0.46 19.50 -5.43
CA ARG A 498 1.66 20.17 -5.95
C ARG A 498 1.60 20.53 -7.45
N TRP A 499 0.84 19.76 -8.23
CA TRP A 499 0.90 19.78 -9.70
C TRP A 499 -0.11 20.73 -10.36
N ILE A 500 -0.92 21.46 -9.58
CA ILE A 500 -1.94 22.37 -10.13
C ILE A 500 -1.33 23.37 -11.12
N SER A 501 -1.97 23.56 -12.27
CA SER A 501 -1.45 24.41 -13.35
C SER A 501 -2.02 25.83 -13.36
N LYS A 502 -3.18 26.02 -12.72
CA LYS A 502 -3.92 27.28 -12.65
C LYS A 502 -4.58 27.40 -11.27
N PRO A 503 -5.07 28.61 -10.89
CA PRO A 503 -5.75 28.79 -9.60
C PRO A 503 -6.91 27.82 -9.40
N VAL A 504 -6.98 27.25 -8.20
CA VAL A 504 -8.07 26.37 -7.77
C VAL A 504 -9.33 27.18 -7.50
N VAL A 505 -10.48 26.58 -7.79
CA VAL A 505 -11.79 27.14 -7.46
C VAL A 505 -12.54 26.14 -6.59
N VAL A 506 -13.02 26.61 -5.44
CA VAL A 506 -13.90 25.84 -4.56
C VAL A 506 -15.25 26.52 -4.53
N THR A 507 -16.31 25.77 -4.85
CA THR A 507 -17.68 26.25 -4.78
C THR A 507 -18.50 25.40 -3.83
N LEU A 508 -19.51 26.01 -3.22
CA LEU A 508 -20.52 25.36 -2.40
C LEU A 508 -21.89 25.74 -2.97
N ASN A 509 -22.68 24.74 -3.37
CA ASN A 509 -24.00 24.95 -3.95
C ASN A 509 -23.96 26.01 -5.09
N GLY A 510 -22.91 25.98 -5.91
CA GLY A 510 -22.67 26.91 -7.02
C GLY A 510 -22.06 28.26 -6.62
N LYS A 511 -22.02 28.62 -5.33
CA LYS A 511 -21.40 29.85 -4.85
C LYS A 511 -19.89 29.65 -4.64
N VAL A 512 -19.08 30.54 -5.18
CA VAL A 512 -17.62 30.51 -4.96
C VAL A 512 -17.31 30.81 -3.49
N MET A 513 -16.57 29.90 -2.87
CA MET A 513 -16.11 30.00 -1.47
C MET A 513 -14.65 30.45 -1.40
N GLU A 514 -13.81 29.90 -2.28
CA GLU A 514 -12.37 30.18 -2.33
C GLU A 514 -11.94 30.32 -3.80
N ARG A 515 -11.04 31.28 -4.06
CA ARG A 515 -10.29 31.39 -5.32
C ARG A 515 -8.81 31.46 -4.98
N GLY A 516 -8.06 30.45 -5.41
CA GLY A 516 -6.65 30.31 -5.03
C GLY A 516 -6.44 29.20 -4.01
N GLY A 517 -5.18 29.05 -3.64
CA GLY A 517 -4.65 27.89 -2.92
C GLY A 517 -3.21 27.71 -3.36
N LYS A 518 -2.29 27.55 -2.40
CA LYS A 518 -0.89 27.32 -2.73
C LYS A 518 -0.71 25.82 -3.05
N PRO A 519 0.12 25.45 -4.02
CA PRO A 519 0.48 24.06 -4.23
C PRO A 519 0.99 23.44 -2.92
N SER A 520 0.63 22.17 -2.67
CA SER A 520 0.99 21.44 -1.47
C SER A 520 0.50 22.11 -0.17
N THR A 521 -0.75 22.56 -0.14
CA THR A 521 -1.42 23.03 1.10
C THR A 521 -2.82 22.46 1.25
N TYR A 522 -3.59 22.92 2.24
CA TYR A 522 -5.02 22.62 2.38
C TYR A 522 -5.85 23.90 2.31
N VAL A 523 -7.06 23.79 1.76
CA VAL A 523 -8.12 24.79 1.90
C VAL A 523 -9.18 24.24 2.85
N THR A 524 -9.48 24.99 3.90
CA THR A 524 -10.41 24.56 4.95
C THR A 524 -11.76 25.22 4.79
N LEU A 525 -12.82 24.41 4.69
CA LEU A 525 -14.20 24.87 4.81
C LEU A 525 -14.76 24.48 6.18
N LYS A 526 -14.97 25.47 7.05
CA LYS A 526 -15.58 25.29 8.38
C LYS A 526 -17.07 25.64 8.35
N ARG A 527 -17.95 24.66 8.53
CA ARG A 527 -19.41 24.87 8.44
C ARG A 527 -20.21 23.91 9.29
N LYS A 528 -21.43 24.32 9.62
CA LYS A 528 -22.51 23.38 9.94
C LYS A 528 -23.12 22.88 8.63
N TRP A 529 -22.71 21.69 8.22
CA TRP A 529 -23.12 21.08 6.96
C TRP A 529 -24.60 20.67 6.97
N GLN A 530 -25.25 20.77 5.82
CA GLN A 530 -26.63 20.32 5.61
C GLN A 530 -26.67 19.18 4.60
N ALA A 531 -27.65 18.28 4.75
CA ALA A 531 -27.86 17.24 3.76
C ALA A 531 -28.22 17.89 2.43
N GLY A 532 -27.59 17.44 1.34
CA GLY A 532 -27.71 18.05 0.03
C GLY A 532 -26.71 19.18 -0.25
N ASP A 533 -25.90 19.61 0.71
CA ASP A 533 -24.76 20.49 0.40
C ASP A 533 -23.81 19.80 -0.58
N VAL A 534 -23.40 20.52 -1.62
CA VAL A 534 -22.44 20.05 -2.63
C VAL A 534 -21.26 21.00 -2.68
N ILE A 535 -20.09 20.50 -2.33
CA ILE A 535 -18.82 21.17 -2.61
C ILE A 535 -18.35 20.71 -3.99
N THR A 536 -17.98 21.64 -4.87
CA THR A 536 -17.28 21.32 -6.12
C THR A 536 -15.88 21.94 -6.08
N LEU A 537 -14.88 21.09 -6.28
CA LEU A 537 -13.47 21.44 -6.31
C LEU A 537 -12.94 21.30 -7.74
N THR A 538 -12.50 22.40 -8.33
CA THR A 538 -11.87 22.42 -9.65
C THR A 538 -10.36 22.53 -9.49
N LEU A 539 -9.64 21.45 -9.81
CA LEU A 539 -8.17 21.36 -9.75
C LEU A 539 -7.61 21.32 -11.18
N PRO A 540 -7.11 22.44 -11.72
CA PRO A 540 -6.63 22.48 -13.09
C PRO A 540 -5.38 21.61 -13.27
N ALA A 541 -5.51 20.53 -14.04
CA ALA A 541 -4.39 19.71 -14.50
C ALA A 541 -3.88 20.20 -15.86
N ALA A 542 -2.61 19.93 -16.17
CA ALA A 542 -2.02 20.19 -17.48
C ALA A 542 -0.92 19.17 -17.78
N LEU A 543 -0.54 19.06 -19.06
CA LEU A 543 0.67 18.39 -19.46
C LEU A 543 1.89 19.13 -18.89
N ARG A 544 2.84 18.38 -18.33
CA ARG A 544 4.09 18.92 -17.78
C ARG A 544 5.24 17.94 -17.96
N LEU A 545 6.45 18.46 -17.99
CA LEU A 545 7.68 17.67 -17.99
C LEU A 545 8.30 17.65 -16.59
N GLU A 546 8.89 16.51 -16.22
CA GLU A 546 9.74 16.36 -15.03
C GLU A 546 11.10 15.82 -15.48
N GLN A 547 12.18 16.53 -15.13
CA GLN A 547 13.55 16.13 -15.47
C GLN A 547 14.04 15.06 -14.49
N ALA A 548 14.84 14.12 -14.98
CA ALA A 548 15.57 13.20 -14.11
C ALA A 548 16.61 13.95 -13.27
N LYS A 549 16.82 13.51 -12.03
CA LYS A 549 17.76 14.13 -11.07
C LYS A 549 19.19 14.16 -11.58
N ASP A 550 19.63 13.07 -12.19
CA ASP A 550 21.01 12.87 -12.64
C ASP A 550 21.26 13.17 -14.12
N ALA A 551 20.20 13.45 -14.90
CA ALA A 551 20.29 13.73 -16.32
C ALA A 551 19.17 14.70 -16.77
N PRO A 552 19.39 16.02 -16.76
CA PRO A 552 18.39 17.01 -17.18
C PRO A 552 17.88 16.85 -18.62
N SER A 553 18.66 16.19 -19.48
CA SER A 553 18.26 15.83 -20.85
C SER A 553 17.26 14.69 -20.92
N LYS A 554 17.01 13.96 -19.82
CA LYS A 554 15.96 12.96 -19.71
C LYS A 554 14.74 13.54 -19.02
N VAL A 555 13.60 13.41 -19.69
CA VAL A 555 12.33 13.94 -19.20
C VAL A 555 11.27 12.84 -19.12
N SER A 556 10.34 13.01 -18.18
CA SER A 556 9.09 12.25 -18.09
C SER A 556 7.91 13.17 -18.34
N VAL A 557 6.86 12.66 -18.96
CA VAL A 557 5.64 13.43 -19.27
C VAL A 557 4.55 13.07 -18.28
N PHE A 558 3.93 14.08 -17.67
CA PHE A 558 2.77 13.92 -16.81
C PHE A 558 1.57 14.70 -17.32
N PHE A 559 0.36 14.23 -17.01
CA PHE A 559 -0.84 15.05 -16.95
C PHE A 559 -1.30 15.15 -15.50
N GLY A 560 -1.14 16.33 -14.88
CA GLY A 560 -1.38 16.49 -13.43
C GLY A 560 -0.56 15.50 -12.57
N PRO A 561 -1.20 14.59 -11.81
CA PRO A 561 -0.50 13.57 -11.03
C PRO A 561 -0.10 12.32 -11.83
N VAL A 562 -0.67 12.13 -13.03
CA VAL A 562 -0.57 10.88 -13.80
C VAL A 562 0.64 10.91 -14.72
N LEU A 563 1.54 9.95 -14.54
CA LEU A 563 2.68 9.70 -15.41
C LEU A 563 2.20 9.03 -16.70
N LEU A 564 2.60 9.59 -17.83
CA LEU A 564 2.35 9.02 -19.14
C LEU A 564 3.54 8.17 -19.58
N ALA A 565 3.24 7.01 -20.16
CA ALA A 565 4.20 6.11 -20.78
C ALA A 565 3.94 6.05 -22.29
N GLY A 566 5.01 6.08 -23.08
CA GLY A 566 4.92 5.95 -24.53
C GLY A 566 5.06 4.50 -24.97
N GLU A 567 4.25 4.13 -25.95
CA GLU A 567 4.13 2.79 -26.50
C GLU A 567 5.28 2.45 -27.46
N LEU A 568 5.99 1.35 -27.19
CA LEU A 568 7.12 0.88 -28.01
C LEU A 568 6.88 -0.51 -28.64
N GLY A 569 5.61 -0.93 -28.70
CA GLY A 569 5.20 -2.16 -29.36
C GLY A 569 5.51 -3.46 -28.60
N ARG A 570 5.17 -4.58 -29.22
CA ARG A 570 5.24 -5.95 -28.63
C ARG A 570 6.24 -6.85 -29.32
N GLU A 571 7.09 -6.29 -30.18
CA GLU A 571 8.06 -7.05 -30.96
C GLU A 571 9.00 -7.84 -30.04
N ASN A 572 9.15 -9.14 -30.34
CA ASN A 572 9.96 -10.09 -29.59
C ASN A 572 9.63 -10.14 -28.08
N MET A 573 8.39 -9.81 -27.71
CA MET A 573 7.93 -9.94 -26.33
C MET A 573 7.41 -11.37 -26.09
N PRO A 574 7.88 -12.08 -25.06
CA PRO A 574 7.35 -13.37 -24.67
C PRO A 574 5.97 -13.22 -24.02
N ASN A 575 5.36 -14.33 -23.61
CA ASN A 575 4.28 -14.27 -22.62
C ASN A 575 4.85 -13.65 -21.34
N ASP A 576 4.29 -12.53 -20.91
CA ASP A 576 4.80 -11.76 -19.77
C ASP A 576 4.29 -12.27 -18.43
N LEU A 577 3.47 -13.32 -18.41
CA LEU A 577 3.11 -14.08 -17.22
C LEU A 577 4.13 -15.21 -16.97
N ALA A 578 5.05 -15.02 -16.02
CA ALA A 578 6.17 -15.93 -15.75
C ALA A 578 6.69 -15.88 -14.31
N ASP A 579 7.71 -16.70 -14.01
CA ASP A 579 8.46 -16.63 -12.75
C ASP A 579 9.35 -15.36 -12.71
N LYS A 580 9.68 -14.85 -11.51
CA LYS A 580 10.44 -13.60 -11.30
C LYS A 580 11.70 -13.48 -12.19
N PRO A 581 12.53 -14.52 -12.38
CA PRO A 581 13.78 -14.37 -13.14
C PRO A 581 13.63 -14.40 -14.68
N ALA A 582 12.47 -14.80 -15.21
CA ALA A 582 12.35 -15.31 -16.58
C ALA A 582 12.90 -14.37 -17.67
N TYR A 583 12.77 -13.05 -17.48
CA TYR A 583 13.08 -12.05 -18.52
C TYR A 583 14.02 -10.92 -18.08
N LEU A 584 14.62 -11.02 -16.89
CA LEU A 584 15.43 -9.92 -16.32
C LEU A 584 16.70 -9.58 -17.12
N ASN A 585 17.16 -10.49 -17.99
CA ASN A 585 18.31 -10.30 -18.86
C ASN A 585 17.95 -10.02 -20.33
N MET A 586 16.65 -9.95 -20.66
CA MET A 586 16.25 -9.58 -22.02
C MET A 586 16.65 -8.12 -22.32
N PRO A 587 17.18 -7.83 -23.52
CA PRO A 587 17.54 -6.46 -23.86
C PRO A 587 16.28 -5.57 -24.00
N PRO A 588 16.38 -4.29 -23.59
CA PRO A 588 15.37 -3.30 -23.91
C PRO A 588 15.36 -3.01 -25.42
N VAL A 589 14.22 -2.52 -25.93
CA VAL A 589 14.18 -1.88 -27.25
C VAL A 589 14.75 -0.48 -27.17
N ALA A 590 15.18 0.05 -28.32
CA ALA A 590 15.62 1.44 -28.42
C ALA A 590 14.46 2.37 -28.06
N VAL A 591 14.72 3.35 -27.20
CA VAL A 591 13.77 4.42 -26.90
C VAL A 591 14.10 5.59 -27.82
N PRO A 592 13.21 5.97 -28.75
CA PRO A 592 13.47 7.07 -29.66
C PRO A 592 13.53 8.40 -28.90
N GLN A 593 14.36 9.30 -29.41
CA GLN A 593 14.56 10.62 -28.83
C GLN A 593 13.40 11.56 -29.19
N ILE A 594 12.96 12.37 -28.23
CA ILE A 594 12.05 13.48 -28.47
C ILE A 594 12.86 14.68 -28.94
N LYS A 595 12.65 15.12 -30.19
CA LYS A 595 13.30 16.29 -30.76
C LYS A 595 12.26 17.36 -31.05
N SER A 596 12.09 18.30 -30.12
CA SER A 596 11.09 19.37 -30.21
C SER A 596 11.73 20.74 -30.09
N ALA A 597 11.22 21.71 -30.84
CA ALA A 597 11.55 23.12 -30.66
C ALA A 597 10.87 23.72 -29.42
N SER A 598 9.78 23.10 -28.92
CA SER A 598 9.05 23.56 -27.73
C SER A 598 9.41 22.78 -26.47
N GLU A 599 9.44 23.48 -25.34
CA GLU A 599 9.54 22.87 -24.02
C GLU A 599 8.17 22.47 -23.45
N ASN A 600 7.08 22.99 -24.03
CA ASN A 600 5.72 22.71 -23.58
C ASN A 600 5.20 21.41 -24.24
N PRO A 601 4.95 20.34 -23.47
CA PRO A 601 4.43 19.08 -24.01
C PRO A 601 3.09 19.22 -24.74
N ALA A 602 2.26 20.21 -24.41
CA ALA A 602 1.00 20.43 -25.10
C ALA A 602 1.16 20.85 -26.58
N ASP A 603 2.34 21.32 -26.98
CA ASP A 603 2.58 21.75 -28.36
C ASP A 603 2.89 20.56 -29.29
N TRP A 604 3.27 19.41 -28.73
CA TRP A 604 3.67 18.21 -29.46
C TRP A 604 2.98 16.91 -29.01
N LEU A 605 2.02 16.99 -28.09
CA LEU A 605 1.13 15.91 -27.71
C LEU A 605 -0.31 16.30 -28.00
N GLU A 606 -0.87 15.72 -29.07
CA GLU A 606 -2.27 15.92 -29.45
C GLU A 606 -3.16 14.88 -28.73
N PRO A 607 -4.23 15.29 -28.03
CA PRO A 607 -5.19 14.35 -27.46
C PRO A 607 -5.84 13.48 -28.53
N LEU A 608 -5.90 12.16 -28.31
CA LEU A 608 -6.64 11.26 -29.19
C LEU A 608 -8.15 11.33 -28.91
N THR A 609 -8.91 11.66 -29.96
CA THR A 609 -10.38 11.77 -29.86
C THR A 609 -11.01 10.46 -29.38
N GLY A 610 -11.88 10.53 -28.37
CA GLY A 610 -12.58 9.38 -27.81
C GLY A 610 -11.78 8.55 -26.80
N ALA A 611 -10.52 8.90 -26.53
CA ALA A 611 -9.67 8.24 -25.54
C ALA A 611 -9.26 9.23 -24.44
N SER A 612 -9.50 8.88 -23.17
CA SER A 612 -9.14 9.74 -22.05
C SER A 612 -7.64 9.62 -21.74
N LEU A 613 -6.95 10.75 -21.62
CA LEU A 613 -5.50 10.83 -21.31
C LEU A 613 -4.58 10.07 -22.27
N VAL A 614 -5.05 9.83 -23.49
CA VAL A 614 -4.22 9.28 -24.54
C VAL A 614 -3.85 10.41 -25.49
N PHE A 615 -2.55 10.52 -25.76
CA PHE A 615 -1.99 11.56 -26.61
C PHE A 615 -1.13 10.93 -27.70
N LYS A 616 -1.14 11.50 -28.90
CA LYS A 616 -0.24 11.13 -29.98
C LYS A 616 0.82 12.20 -30.13
N ALA A 617 2.08 11.78 -30.18
CA ALA A 617 3.18 12.69 -30.42
C ALA A 617 3.23 13.14 -31.89
N HIS A 618 3.47 14.43 -32.13
CA HIS A 618 3.65 14.99 -33.46
C HIS A 618 4.81 16.00 -33.52
N GLY A 619 5.49 16.10 -34.65
CA GLY A 619 6.55 17.08 -34.87
C GLY A 619 7.75 16.91 -33.94
N VAL A 620 8.02 15.67 -33.48
CA VAL A 620 9.08 15.36 -32.50
C VAL A 620 10.19 14.45 -33.03
N GLY A 621 10.34 14.39 -34.35
CA GLY A 621 11.40 13.63 -35.01
C GLY A 621 11.24 12.11 -34.81
N PRO A 622 12.25 11.38 -34.30
CA PRO A 622 12.17 9.92 -34.16
C PRO A 622 11.03 9.39 -33.29
N ALA A 623 10.50 10.21 -32.38
CA ALA A 623 9.38 9.85 -31.51
C ALA A 623 8.00 10.17 -32.12
N ASP A 624 7.94 10.65 -33.37
CA ASP A 624 6.70 11.01 -34.04
C ASP A 624 5.73 9.81 -34.13
N GLY A 625 4.45 10.06 -33.87
CA GLY A 625 3.41 9.04 -33.90
C GLY A 625 3.32 8.14 -32.67
N ILE A 626 4.24 8.23 -31.71
CA ILE A 626 4.16 7.45 -30.46
C ILE A 626 2.92 7.86 -29.67
N ILE A 627 2.21 6.84 -29.18
CA ILE A 627 1.06 7.02 -28.30
C ILE A 627 1.54 7.05 -26.85
N PHE A 628 1.18 8.11 -26.14
CA PHE A 628 1.37 8.29 -24.71
C PHE A 628 0.04 8.05 -24.00
N ARG A 629 0.05 7.20 -22.97
CA ARG A 629 -1.12 6.91 -22.13
C ARG A 629 -0.71 6.79 -20.66
N PRO A 630 -1.64 6.80 -19.69
CA PRO A 630 -1.29 6.57 -18.30
C PRO A 630 -0.50 5.27 -18.13
N LEU A 631 0.58 5.30 -17.34
CA LEU A 631 1.40 4.11 -17.10
C LEU A 631 0.56 2.95 -16.54
N TYR A 632 -0.44 3.24 -15.71
CA TYR A 632 -1.33 2.24 -15.12
C TYR A 632 -2.34 1.61 -16.11
N ASP A 633 -2.45 2.14 -17.34
CA ASP A 633 -3.28 1.58 -18.41
C ASP A 633 -2.45 0.88 -19.49
N LEU A 634 -1.11 0.95 -19.40
CA LEU A 634 -0.21 0.34 -20.36
C LEU A 634 0.29 -1.02 -19.85
N HIS A 635 -0.27 -2.09 -20.41
CA HIS A 635 0.03 -3.49 -20.05
C HIS A 635 0.35 -4.32 -21.31
N HIS A 636 1.05 -5.44 -21.13
CA HIS A 636 1.42 -6.38 -22.20
C HIS A 636 2.15 -5.77 -23.41
N GLN A 637 2.98 -4.76 -23.16
CA GLN A 637 3.72 -4.03 -24.19
C GLN A 637 5.05 -3.50 -23.64
N ARG A 638 6.01 -3.24 -24.54
CA ARG A 638 7.20 -2.47 -24.21
C ARG A 638 6.88 -0.98 -24.14
N TYR A 639 7.53 -0.28 -23.22
CA TYR A 639 7.26 1.14 -23.01
C TYR A 639 8.47 1.89 -22.47
N SER A 640 8.37 3.22 -22.49
CA SER A 640 9.27 4.09 -21.74
C SER A 640 8.51 5.20 -21.03
N VAL A 641 8.98 5.58 -19.84
CA VAL A 641 8.54 6.80 -19.15
C VAL A 641 9.61 7.88 -19.15
N TYR A 642 10.88 7.51 -19.31
CA TYR A 642 11.99 8.46 -19.50
C TYR A 642 12.37 8.58 -20.98
N TRP A 643 12.54 9.81 -21.42
CA TRP A 643 12.81 10.14 -22.83
C TRP A 643 14.01 11.06 -22.90
N ASN A 644 14.99 10.73 -23.74
CA ASN A 644 16.00 11.71 -24.10
C ASN A 644 15.30 12.82 -24.89
N ARG A 645 15.57 14.08 -24.51
CA ARG A 645 15.03 15.26 -25.18
C ARG A 645 16.18 16.18 -25.61
N SER A 646 16.05 16.71 -26.82
CA SER A 646 16.92 17.79 -27.32
C SER A 646 16.09 18.91 -27.93
N THR A 647 16.55 20.15 -27.75
CA THR A 647 15.99 21.34 -28.39
C THR A 647 16.48 21.45 -29.82
N GLY A 648 15.58 21.54 -30.79
CA GLY A 648 15.91 21.77 -32.20
C GLY A 648 14.74 21.42 -33.13
N ASN A 649 14.78 21.93 -34.37
CA ASN A 649 13.78 21.58 -35.39
C ASN A 649 13.87 20.07 -35.71
N PRO A 650 12.75 19.33 -35.71
CA PRO A 650 12.70 17.88 -35.86
C PRO A 650 13.50 17.36 -37.06
#